data_AF-A0A1C4ZPQ7-F1
#
_entry.id   AF-A0A1C4ZPQ7-F1
#
_cell.length_a   1.000
_cell.length_b   1.000
_cell.length_c   1.000
_cell.angle_alpha   90.00
_cell.angle_beta   90.00
_cell.angle_gamma   90.00
#
_symmetry.space_group_name_H-M   'P 1'
#
loop_
_entity.id
_entity.type
_entity.pdbx_description
1 polymer ?
#
loop_
_entity_poly.entity_id
_entity_poly.type
_entity_poly.pdbx_seq_one_letter_code
_entity_poly.pdbx_strand_id
1 'polypeptide(L)'
;MGMEPDGAAEARRTLPEPLRVGLRVLRDYRPTLRRLRALLRSMVTSFVVLSLTLWLLPGVTASGLVAMLWLVGLIAGIGAVLRPLLFALSTALGGLGALAIGVCVQAVVMYVALRLDPEAHVRGFADAIAAAWLAVALAAILNWLADAGTDDAFVSEMLWVMNRVRRGPAGHRRPGWHRRGAAGPPPERQTADALLVVQLDGVAAPLVQWAIRAGNLPTIGGWLRSRSHRMTHWHTGLPATTPAAQAGLLHGEVRRVPAYRWYEKATADDTASRLMVTSRPRDAAEVERRLSTGQGLLRDGGVSISTVFSGDAPTSLLTVSRAGLPGRSTRGYAAFMASPYGLARAIVRGAGQVVRELYEARRQRLRGVQPRGRRSGSYLALRPMASLLSDLNVSLIAEQMAAGAPVIFCDFLDYDEVAHHAGPARPQALAVLEALDQTLGILQRLAAEAARRYHIVVLSDHGQSQGATFRQRYGESLAQVVARLAAPTVRPTAPDGRPGPPTPVRAAATAEAAGPVEEWGRVNTLLTEVAGRGGATGTATRVAVRSHTDGGEVTLGPADEEAAAATRTDPETVVVASGNLAMIYLPRHPGRLTRERVDALVPGLIDGLAAHPGIGLVVVDSAAGPLAIGARGCHNLRDGQVDGGDPLAPYGRRARQDLLRHQAMDHVGDLVVISAVDPGLEEVAAFEELVGCHGGLGGWQTEALLIHPADWPQEGELVGPEAVHGQLLAWLRRLGLRRPDEHADEGDDPAGRTVDPGLADA
;
A
#
# COMPACT_ATOMS: atom_id res chain seq x y z
N MET A 1 -4.22 41.62 -91.58
CA MET A 1 -4.71 42.85 -90.90
C MET A 1 -5.65 42.38 -89.79
N GLY A 2 -5.38 42.45 -88.49
CA GLY A 2 -4.22 42.80 -87.65
C GLY A 2 -4.34 41.97 -86.36
N MET A 3 -3.27 41.37 -85.85
CA MET A 3 -2.37 41.86 -84.78
C MET A 3 -3.04 42.32 -83.46
N GLU A 4 -2.89 41.42 -82.46
CA GLU A 4 -2.52 41.61 -81.04
C GLU A 4 -3.47 42.29 -80.02
N PRO A 5 -3.27 42.08 -78.69
CA PRO A 5 -2.19 41.34 -78.00
C PRO A 5 -2.57 40.35 -76.88
N ASP A 6 -1.53 39.58 -76.53
CA ASP A 6 -1.22 38.82 -75.32
C ASP A 6 -1.95 39.19 -74.01
N GLY A 7 -2.51 38.17 -73.35
CA GLY A 7 -3.05 38.20 -72.00
C GLY A 7 -2.26 37.26 -71.09
N ALA A 8 -1.40 37.86 -70.27
CA ALA A 8 -0.46 37.22 -69.36
C ALA A 8 -1.06 36.11 -68.48
N ALA A 9 -0.35 34.98 -68.45
CA ALA A 9 -0.55 33.91 -67.49
C ALA A 9 -0.23 34.40 -66.06
N GLU A 10 -1.26 34.67 -65.26
CA GLU A 10 -1.13 34.70 -63.80
C GLU A 10 -0.90 33.29 -63.27
N ALA A 11 0.35 32.83 -63.34
CA ALA A 11 0.83 31.75 -62.50
C ALA A 11 0.88 32.25 -61.05
N ARG A 12 -0.26 32.22 -60.35
CA ARG A 12 -0.30 32.28 -58.89
C ARG A 12 0.55 31.12 -58.38
N ARG A 13 1.80 31.40 -58.02
CA ARG A 13 2.68 30.47 -57.28
C ARG A 13 2.00 30.15 -55.95
N THR A 14 1.17 29.11 -55.98
CA THR A 14 0.56 28.58 -54.77
C THR A 14 1.67 27.96 -53.93
N LEU A 15 1.96 28.58 -52.78
CA LEU A 15 2.93 28.08 -51.80
C LEU A 15 2.78 26.56 -51.59
N PRO A 16 3.88 25.79 -51.46
CA PRO A 16 3.82 24.36 -51.15
C PRO A 16 2.86 24.10 -49.98
N GLU A 17 2.05 23.05 -50.07
CA GLU A 17 1.08 22.66 -49.04
C GLU A 17 1.64 22.69 -47.59
N PRO A 18 2.87 22.20 -47.29
CA PRO A 18 3.44 22.29 -45.95
C PRO A 18 3.68 23.73 -45.45
N LEU A 19 4.00 24.67 -46.35
CA LEU A 19 4.16 26.10 -46.01
C LEU A 19 2.81 26.76 -45.68
N ARG A 20 1.73 26.37 -46.36
CA ARG A 20 0.36 26.84 -46.06
C ARG A 20 -0.18 26.27 -44.76
N VAL A 21 0.18 25.03 -44.40
CA VAL A 21 -0.13 24.44 -43.09
C VAL A 21 0.64 25.15 -41.98
N GLY A 22 1.94 25.41 -42.18
CA GLY A 22 2.77 26.15 -41.22
C GLY A 22 2.25 27.56 -40.93
N LEU A 23 1.87 28.30 -41.97
CA LEU A 23 1.28 29.65 -41.85
C LEU A 23 -0.09 29.64 -41.16
N ARG A 24 -0.91 28.60 -41.37
CA ARG A 24 -2.19 28.44 -40.64
C ARG A 24 -1.96 28.15 -39.16
N VAL A 25 -1.01 27.28 -38.82
CA VAL A 25 -0.63 26.96 -37.44
C VAL A 25 -0.06 28.18 -36.69
N LEU A 26 0.68 29.06 -37.39
CA LEU A 26 1.16 30.34 -36.86
C LEU A 26 0.06 31.40 -36.73
N ARG A 27 -0.95 31.39 -37.61
CA ARG A 27 -2.08 32.33 -37.57
C ARG A 27 -3.10 31.99 -36.47
N ASP A 28 -3.27 30.70 -36.18
CA ASP A 28 -4.14 30.20 -35.10
C ASP A 28 -3.40 30.09 -33.75
N TYR A 29 -2.26 30.78 -33.61
CA TYR A 29 -1.37 30.71 -32.45
C TYR A 29 -1.98 31.41 -31.23
N ARG A 30 -2.82 30.71 -30.48
CA ARG A 30 -3.29 31.16 -29.16
C ARG A 30 -2.36 30.65 -28.04
N PRO A 31 -1.79 31.54 -27.20
CA PRO A 31 -0.97 31.12 -26.06
C PRO A 31 -1.88 30.46 -25.03
N THR A 32 -1.81 29.13 -24.94
CA THR A 32 -2.49 28.35 -23.91
C THR A 32 -1.52 28.08 -22.76
N LEU A 33 -2.01 28.04 -21.51
CA LEU A 33 -1.21 27.67 -20.32
C LEU A 33 -0.42 26.36 -20.51
N ARG A 34 -1.00 25.38 -21.20
CA ARG A 34 -0.34 24.11 -21.54
C ARG A 34 0.87 24.29 -22.47
N ARG A 35 0.77 25.19 -23.46
CA ARG A 35 1.87 25.50 -24.40
C ARG A 35 2.96 26.32 -23.73
N LEU A 36 2.60 27.27 -22.87
CA LEU A 36 3.56 28.04 -22.08
C LEU A 36 4.36 27.14 -21.13
N ARG A 37 3.70 26.21 -20.42
CA ARG A 37 4.38 25.20 -19.60
C ARG A 37 5.30 24.30 -20.43
N ALA A 38 4.86 23.87 -21.62
CA ALA A 38 5.69 23.05 -22.50
C ALA A 38 6.93 23.78 -23.00
N LEU A 39 6.81 25.07 -23.34
CA LEU A 39 7.91 25.92 -23.78
C LEU A 39 8.89 26.18 -22.64
N LEU A 40 8.38 26.50 -21.44
CA LEU A 40 9.21 26.71 -20.25
C LEU A 40 9.95 25.44 -19.85
N ARG A 41 9.29 24.26 -19.89
CA ARG A 41 9.93 22.96 -19.69
C ARG A 41 11.05 22.75 -20.71
N SER A 42 10.77 22.95 -22.00
CA SER A 42 11.77 22.78 -23.07
C SER A 42 12.99 23.68 -22.85
N MET A 43 12.77 24.94 -22.46
CA MET A 43 13.86 25.89 -22.21
C MET A 43 14.73 25.48 -21.01
N VAL A 44 14.10 25.07 -19.91
CA VAL A 44 14.81 24.56 -18.72
C VAL A 44 15.59 23.28 -19.06
N THR A 45 14.98 22.32 -19.76
CA THR A 45 15.65 21.08 -20.17
C THR A 45 16.84 21.40 -21.06
N SER A 46 16.69 22.25 -22.08
CA SER A 46 17.80 22.65 -22.96
C SER A 46 18.94 23.35 -22.20
N PHE A 47 18.61 24.22 -21.25
CA PHE A 47 19.61 24.88 -20.41
C PHE A 47 20.40 23.88 -19.54
N VAL A 48 19.70 22.95 -18.88
CA VAL A 48 20.34 21.92 -18.04
C VAL A 48 21.21 20.99 -18.89
N VAL A 49 20.68 20.49 -20.01
CA VAL A 49 21.41 19.63 -20.96
C VAL A 49 22.70 20.31 -21.39
N LEU A 50 22.60 21.53 -21.90
CA LEU A 50 23.73 22.27 -22.44
C LEU A 50 24.78 22.57 -21.35
N SER A 51 24.33 22.97 -20.16
CA SER A 51 25.20 23.21 -19.01
C SER A 51 25.99 21.95 -18.61
N LEU A 52 25.32 20.80 -18.54
CA LEU A 52 25.97 19.51 -18.25
C LEU A 52 26.91 19.07 -19.37
N THR A 53 26.51 19.24 -20.63
CA THR A 53 27.36 18.91 -21.78
C THR A 53 28.66 19.69 -21.75
N LEU A 54 28.59 21.01 -21.50
CA LEU A 54 29.76 21.89 -21.42
C LEU A 54 30.61 21.60 -20.18
N TRP A 55 30.00 21.21 -19.06
CA TRP A 55 30.72 20.82 -17.85
C TRP A 55 31.49 19.49 -18.02
N LEU A 56 30.89 18.50 -18.70
CA LEU A 56 31.49 17.17 -18.91
C LEU A 56 32.53 17.14 -20.03
N LEU A 57 32.46 18.06 -20.99
CA LEU A 57 33.39 18.14 -22.12
C LEU A 57 34.34 19.34 -21.96
N PRO A 58 35.57 19.14 -21.44
CA PRO A 58 36.56 20.21 -21.24
C PRO A 58 37.11 20.83 -22.55
N GLY A 59 36.60 20.40 -23.71
CA GLY A 59 36.88 20.97 -25.04
C GLY A 59 35.91 22.07 -25.47
N VAL A 60 34.84 22.34 -24.70
CA VAL A 60 33.85 23.37 -24.99
C VAL A 60 33.54 24.16 -23.73
N THR A 61 33.75 25.48 -23.75
CA THR A 61 33.51 26.36 -22.60
C THR A 61 32.64 27.53 -22.98
N ALA A 62 31.66 27.86 -22.15
CA ALA A 62 30.90 29.11 -22.18
C ALA A 62 30.89 29.70 -20.77
N SER A 63 31.30 30.95 -20.61
CA SER A 63 31.45 31.60 -19.31
C SER A 63 30.25 32.50 -19.00
N GLY A 64 29.44 32.13 -18.00
CA GLY A 64 28.39 33.00 -17.46
C GLY A 64 26.95 32.57 -17.80
N LEU A 65 26.01 32.95 -16.92
CA LEU A 65 24.59 32.59 -17.04
C LEU A 65 23.94 33.19 -18.31
N VAL A 66 24.33 34.42 -18.67
CA VAL A 66 23.78 35.14 -19.83
C VAL A 66 24.23 34.51 -21.15
N ALA A 67 25.51 34.15 -21.27
CA ALA A 67 26.03 33.43 -22.43
C ALA A 67 25.34 32.08 -22.62
N MET A 68 25.16 31.32 -21.53
CA MET A 68 24.45 30.04 -21.58
C MET A 68 22.99 30.20 -22.03
N LEU A 69 22.26 31.20 -21.51
CA LEU A 69 20.88 31.47 -21.95
C LEU A 69 20.81 31.93 -23.41
N TRP A 70 21.79 32.73 -23.86
CA TRP A 70 21.91 33.16 -25.24
C TRP A 70 22.15 31.97 -26.18
N LEU A 71 23.08 31.08 -25.82
CA LEU A 71 23.39 29.87 -26.58
C LEU A 71 22.19 28.92 -26.67
N VAL A 72 21.43 28.74 -25.58
CA VAL A 72 20.16 27.99 -25.59
C VAL A 72 19.17 28.63 -26.58
N GLY A 73 19.02 29.95 -26.53
CA GLY A 73 18.15 30.71 -27.45
C GLY A 73 18.58 30.55 -28.90
N LEU A 74 19.88 30.60 -29.17
CA LEU A 74 20.47 30.46 -30.50
C LEU A 74 20.25 29.06 -31.08
N ILE A 75 20.52 28.00 -30.29
CA ILE A 75 20.27 26.60 -30.66
C ILE A 75 18.77 26.39 -30.96
N ALA A 76 17.89 26.93 -30.10
CA ALA A 76 16.45 26.83 -30.30
C ALA A 76 15.99 27.56 -31.57
N GLY A 77 16.54 28.74 -31.84
CA GLY A 77 16.26 29.52 -33.05
C GLY A 77 16.71 28.80 -34.33
N ILE A 78 17.97 28.36 -34.37
CA ILE A 78 18.52 27.62 -35.52
C ILE A 78 17.74 26.31 -35.75
N GLY A 79 17.43 25.58 -34.67
CA GLY A 79 16.64 24.35 -34.74
C GLY A 79 15.20 24.57 -35.22
N ALA A 80 14.56 25.69 -34.86
CA ALA A 80 13.21 26.04 -35.33
C ALA A 80 13.17 26.30 -36.83
N VAL A 81 14.21 26.93 -37.39
CA VAL A 81 14.36 27.18 -38.83
C VAL A 81 14.63 25.88 -39.61
N LEU A 82 15.44 24.98 -39.05
CA LEU A 82 15.78 23.71 -39.70
C LEU A 82 14.67 22.66 -39.61
N ARG A 83 13.79 22.73 -38.60
CA ARG A 83 12.72 21.74 -38.36
C ARG A 83 11.81 21.41 -39.56
N PRO A 84 11.30 22.37 -40.34
CA PRO A 84 10.45 22.08 -41.50
C PRO A 84 11.19 21.26 -42.57
N LEU A 85 12.47 21.56 -42.77
CA LEU A 85 13.34 20.84 -43.70
C LEU A 85 13.56 19.40 -43.21
N LEU A 86 13.81 19.22 -41.91
CA LEU A 86 14.00 17.91 -41.30
C LEU A 86 12.73 17.05 -41.36
N PHE A 87 11.58 17.66 -41.15
CA PHE A 87 10.30 16.97 -41.24
C PHE A 87 10.05 16.45 -42.66
N ALA A 88 10.33 17.27 -43.68
CA ALA A 88 10.21 16.86 -45.07
C ALA A 88 11.21 15.73 -45.44
N LEU A 89 12.43 15.80 -44.91
CA LEU A 89 13.47 14.80 -45.19
C LEU A 89 13.21 13.47 -44.45
N SER A 90 12.68 13.52 -43.22
CA SER A 90 12.36 12.33 -42.43
C SER A 90 11.19 11.54 -43.02
N THR A 91 10.19 12.23 -43.60
CA THR A 91 9.08 11.58 -44.31
C THR A 91 9.52 10.80 -45.54
N ALA A 92 10.65 11.15 -46.15
CA ALA A 92 11.16 10.48 -47.36
C ALA A 92 12.02 9.24 -47.07
N LEU A 93 12.71 9.20 -45.92
CA LEU A 93 13.76 8.20 -45.62
C LEU A 93 13.37 7.17 -44.54
N GLY A 94 12.16 7.26 -44.00
CA GLY A 94 11.66 6.36 -42.96
C GLY A 94 12.32 6.58 -41.58
N GLY A 95 11.92 5.76 -40.58
CA GLY A 95 12.26 5.99 -39.17
C GLY A 95 13.75 5.94 -38.83
N LEU A 96 14.52 5.04 -39.45
CA LEU A 96 15.98 4.95 -39.24
C LEU A 96 16.72 6.12 -39.89
N GLY A 97 16.29 6.56 -41.07
CA GLY A 97 16.82 7.75 -41.74
C GLY A 97 16.54 9.03 -40.95
N ALA A 98 15.36 9.14 -40.36
CA ALA A 98 14.97 10.24 -39.49
C ALA A 98 15.89 10.38 -38.27
N LEU A 99 16.28 9.27 -37.65
CA LEU A 99 17.19 9.25 -36.51
C LEU A 99 18.59 9.75 -36.89
N ALA A 100 19.17 9.20 -37.98
CA ALA A 100 20.50 9.58 -38.45
C ALA A 100 20.57 11.07 -38.84
N ILE A 101 19.55 11.56 -39.56
CA ILE A 101 19.43 12.97 -39.95
C ILE A 101 19.30 13.87 -38.72
N GLY A 102 18.47 13.47 -37.75
CA GLY A 102 18.27 14.24 -36.52
C GLY A 102 19.58 14.45 -35.75
N VAL A 103 20.40 13.42 -35.63
CA VAL A 103 21.71 13.49 -34.96
C VAL A 103 22.69 14.36 -35.73
N CYS A 104 22.83 14.16 -37.05
CA CYS A 104 23.74 14.96 -37.88
C CYS A 104 23.37 16.45 -37.83
N VAL A 105 22.08 16.75 -37.88
CA VAL A 105 21.61 18.14 -37.85
C VAL A 105 21.79 18.75 -36.47
N GLN A 106 21.57 17.99 -35.39
CA GLN A 106 21.85 18.48 -34.05
C GLN A 106 23.34 18.81 -33.86
N ALA A 107 24.25 18.05 -34.48
CA ALA A 107 25.69 18.34 -34.49
C ALA A 107 26.02 19.62 -35.27
N VAL A 108 25.39 19.83 -36.43
CA VAL A 108 25.54 21.07 -37.20
C VAL A 108 24.99 22.27 -36.45
N VAL A 109 23.79 22.16 -35.87
CA VAL A 109 23.16 23.22 -35.05
C VAL A 109 24.08 23.60 -33.89
N MET A 110 24.62 22.61 -33.18
CA MET A 110 25.54 22.83 -32.05
C MET A 110 26.84 23.51 -32.50
N TYR A 111 27.46 23.03 -33.58
CA TYR A 111 28.70 23.60 -34.11
C TYR A 111 28.51 25.06 -34.57
N VAL A 112 27.43 25.35 -35.30
CA VAL A 112 27.11 26.70 -35.77
C VAL A 112 26.79 27.62 -34.59
N ALA A 113 26.02 27.14 -33.61
CA ALA A 113 25.67 27.93 -32.43
C ALA A 113 26.91 28.33 -31.62
N LEU A 114 27.82 27.38 -31.37
CA LEU A 114 29.07 27.62 -30.64
C LEU A 114 30.08 28.50 -31.41
N ARG A 115 29.96 28.60 -32.73
CA ARG A 115 30.77 29.50 -33.57
C ARG A 115 30.25 30.93 -33.61
N LEU A 116 28.93 31.09 -33.48
CA LEU A 116 28.25 32.38 -33.51
C LEU A 116 28.22 33.05 -32.13
N ASP A 117 28.39 32.28 -31.06
CA ASP A 117 28.49 32.81 -29.71
C ASP A 117 29.90 33.41 -29.46
N PRO A 118 30.02 34.72 -29.18
CA PRO A 118 31.31 35.38 -28.96
C PRO A 118 32.07 34.87 -27.73
N GLU A 119 31.37 34.26 -26.77
CA GLU A 119 31.92 33.82 -25.48
C GLU A 119 32.11 32.30 -25.41
N ALA A 120 31.77 31.57 -26.47
CA ALA A 120 31.94 30.11 -26.54
C ALA A 120 33.16 29.71 -27.37
N HIS A 121 33.95 28.77 -26.86
CA HIS A 121 35.10 28.21 -27.58
C HIS A 121 34.92 26.71 -27.83
N VAL A 122 35.25 26.26 -29.04
CA VAL A 122 35.25 24.84 -29.45
C VAL A 122 36.58 24.53 -30.12
N ARG A 123 37.29 23.49 -29.65
CA ARG A 123 38.60 23.12 -30.22
C ARG A 123 38.51 22.54 -31.65
N GLY A 124 37.38 21.94 -32.04
CA GLY A 124 37.19 21.40 -33.39
C GLY A 124 35.79 20.82 -33.66
N PHE A 125 35.55 20.42 -34.91
CA PHE A 125 34.27 19.82 -35.33
C PHE A 125 33.97 18.49 -34.62
N ALA A 126 35.01 17.69 -34.32
CA ALA A 126 34.88 16.45 -33.55
C ALA A 126 34.34 16.69 -32.13
N ASP A 127 34.81 17.76 -31.46
CA ASP A 127 34.33 18.13 -30.12
C ASP A 127 32.88 18.65 -30.15
N ALA A 128 32.47 19.33 -31.23
CA ALA A 128 31.07 19.73 -31.42
C ALA A 128 30.15 18.54 -31.72
N ILE A 129 30.63 17.53 -32.46
CA ILE A 129 29.92 16.26 -32.64
C ILE A 129 29.77 15.55 -31.29
N ALA A 130 30.86 15.42 -30.52
CA ALA A 130 30.82 14.80 -29.20
C ALA A 130 29.87 15.53 -28.25
N ALA A 131 29.90 16.87 -28.25
CA ALA A 131 28.98 17.71 -27.50
C ALA A 131 27.53 17.52 -27.95
N ALA A 132 27.25 17.45 -29.24
CA ALA A 132 25.90 17.22 -29.75
C ALA A 132 25.37 15.83 -29.41
N TRP A 133 26.19 14.78 -29.53
CA TRP A 133 25.82 13.42 -29.12
C TRP A 133 25.56 13.33 -27.61
N LEU A 134 26.44 13.92 -26.80
CA LEU A 134 26.26 13.98 -25.35
C LEU A 134 25.00 14.78 -24.99
N ALA A 135 24.75 15.91 -25.65
CA ALA A 135 23.54 16.71 -25.46
C ALA A 135 22.27 15.95 -25.86
N VAL A 136 22.29 15.20 -26.98
CA VAL A 136 21.17 14.33 -27.38
C VAL A 136 20.94 13.23 -26.35
N ALA A 137 22.00 12.56 -25.89
CA ALA A 137 21.89 11.52 -24.88
C ALA A 137 21.35 12.08 -23.55
N LEU A 138 21.88 13.20 -23.07
CA LEU A 138 21.41 13.89 -21.86
C LEU A 138 19.98 14.40 -22.01
N ALA A 139 19.61 14.95 -23.16
CA ALA A 139 18.24 15.38 -23.45
C ALA A 139 17.29 14.20 -23.52
N ALA A 140 17.70 13.07 -24.10
CA ALA A 140 16.91 11.84 -24.13
C ALA A 140 16.70 11.33 -22.71
N ILE A 141 17.75 11.28 -21.87
CA ILE A 141 17.66 10.88 -20.47
C ILE A 141 16.76 11.83 -19.66
N LEU A 142 16.93 13.14 -19.80
CA LEU A 142 16.14 14.13 -19.06
C LEU A 142 14.67 14.15 -19.48
N ASN A 143 14.38 14.05 -20.78
CA ASN A 143 13.01 13.93 -21.26
C ASN A 143 12.40 12.61 -20.81
N TRP A 144 13.15 11.52 -20.88
CA TRP A 144 12.71 10.23 -20.39
C TRP A 144 12.40 10.26 -18.89
N LEU A 145 13.25 10.87 -18.06
CA LEU A 145 12.99 11.06 -16.63
C LEU A 145 11.76 11.96 -16.38
N ALA A 146 11.57 13.01 -17.18
CA ALA A 146 10.42 13.90 -17.08
C ALA A 146 9.11 13.20 -17.47
N ASP A 147 9.14 12.38 -18.52
CA ASP A 147 7.99 11.64 -19.05
C ASP A 147 7.69 10.38 -18.21
N ALA A 148 8.72 9.79 -17.57
CA ALA A 148 8.61 8.69 -16.61
C ALA A 148 7.71 9.03 -15.41
N GLY A 149 7.64 10.32 -15.05
CA GLY A 149 6.75 10.81 -14.01
C GLY A 149 5.28 10.89 -14.40
N THR A 150 4.89 10.71 -15.67
CA THR A 150 3.51 10.96 -16.15
C THR A 150 2.65 9.69 -16.15
N ASP A 151 1.35 9.84 -15.90
CA ASP A 151 0.44 8.69 -15.80
C ASP A 151 0.03 8.14 -17.17
N ASP A 152 -0.01 8.98 -18.21
CA ASP A 152 -0.31 8.55 -19.58
C ASP A 152 0.74 7.58 -20.14
N ALA A 153 2.02 7.84 -19.84
CA ALA A 153 3.12 6.97 -20.24
C ALA A 153 3.08 5.64 -19.45
N PHE A 154 2.73 5.69 -18.16
CA PHE A 154 2.53 4.50 -17.34
C PHE A 154 1.37 3.62 -17.87
N VAL A 155 0.21 4.22 -18.17
CA VAL A 155 -0.92 3.48 -18.79
C VAL A 155 -0.50 2.85 -20.12
N SER A 156 0.22 3.58 -20.96
CA SER A 156 0.68 3.07 -22.26
C SER A 156 1.62 1.87 -22.11
N GLU A 157 2.50 1.91 -21.11
CA GLU A 157 3.37 0.78 -20.78
C GLU A 157 2.57 -0.42 -20.27
N MET A 158 1.59 -0.21 -19.38
CA MET A 158 0.75 -1.30 -18.88
C MET A 158 -0.04 -1.97 -20.00
N LEU A 159 -0.58 -1.20 -20.94
CA LEU A 159 -1.21 -1.74 -22.14
C LEU A 159 -0.22 -2.54 -23.01
N TRP A 160 1.04 -2.11 -23.10
CA TRP A 160 2.09 -2.87 -23.77
C TRP A 160 2.38 -4.20 -23.05
N VAL A 161 2.46 -4.21 -21.71
CA VAL A 161 2.62 -5.42 -20.89
C VAL A 161 1.45 -6.39 -21.14
N MET A 162 0.22 -5.91 -21.08
CA MET A 162 -0.97 -6.72 -21.35
C MET A 162 -0.92 -7.34 -22.76
N ASN A 163 -0.53 -6.55 -23.77
CA ASN A 163 -0.38 -7.03 -25.14
C ASN A 163 0.74 -8.08 -25.28
N ARG A 164 1.83 -7.96 -24.52
CA ARG A 164 2.92 -8.93 -24.52
C ARG A 164 2.50 -10.25 -23.87
N VAL A 165 1.82 -10.20 -22.72
CA VAL A 165 1.29 -11.39 -22.02
C VAL A 165 0.36 -12.17 -22.94
N ARG A 166 -0.53 -11.48 -23.65
CA ARG A 166 -1.43 -12.05 -24.66
C ARG A 166 -0.71 -12.74 -25.81
N ARG A 167 0.41 -12.18 -26.28
CA ARG A 167 1.21 -12.71 -27.40
C ARG A 167 2.22 -13.78 -26.98
N GLY A 168 2.40 -14.01 -25.68
CA GLY A 168 3.39 -14.94 -25.14
C GLY A 168 3.11 -16.42 -25.42
N PRO A 169 4.06 -17.32 -25.12
CA PRO A 169 4.01 -18.75 -25.50
C PRO A 169 2.81 -19.53 -24.93
N ALA A 170 2.16 -19.04 -23.87
CA ALA A 170 0.97 -19.66 -23.30
C ALA A 170 -0.27 -19.56 -24.23
N GLY A 171 -0.29 -18.60 -25.16
CA GLY A 171 -1.32 -18.47 -26.21
C GLY A 171 -1.15 -19.45 -27.38
N HIS A 172 -0.07 -20.24 -27.42
CA HIS A 172 0.18 -21.24 -28.46
C HIS A 172 -0.23 -22.65 -28.03
N ARG A 173 -1.48 -22.84 -27.56
CA ARG A 173 -2.09 -24.17 -27.67
C ARG A 173 -2.50 -24.39 -29.12
N ARG A 174 -1.52 -24.86 -29.91
CA ARG A 174 -1.57 -25.51 -31.24
C ARG A 174 -2.60 -24.96 -32.25
N PRO A 175 -2.17 -24.16 -33.25
CA PRO A 175 -2.81 -24.24 -34.56
C PRO A 175 -2.23 -25.47 -35.27
N GLY A 176 -3.03 -26.54 -35.38
CA GLY A 176 -2.75 -27.59 -36.34
C GLY A 176 -2.56 -26.96 -37.72
N TRP A 177 -1.48 -27.32 -38.39
CA TRP A 177 -1.18 -26.88 -39.75
C TRP A 177 -2.31 -27.26 -40.70
N HIS A 178 -3.25 -26.34 -40.95
CA HIS A 178 -4.04 -26.34 -42.19
C HIS A 178 -4.42 -24.91 -42.61
N ARG A 179 -3.92 -24.57 -43.81
CA ARG A 179 -4.33 -23.51 -44.75
C ARG A 179 -4.49 -22.06 -44.24
N ARG A 180 -3.63 -21.20 -44.80
CA ARG A 180 -3.94 -19.78 -45.08
C ARG A 180 -5.30 -19.71 -45.78
N GLY A 181 -6.30 -19.14 -45.12
CA GLY A 181 -7.59 -18.80 -45.70
C GLY A 181 -8.37 -17.87 -44.78
N ALA A 182 -8.62 -16.66 -45.27
CA ALA A 182 -9.53 -15.61 -44.77
C ALA A 182 -9.36 -15.15 -43.31
N ALA A 183 -9.09 -13.84 -43.15
CA ALA A 183 -9.22 -13.15 -41.88
C ALA A 183 -10.69 -13.19 -41.42
N GLY A 184 -11.01 -14.12 -40.53
CA GLY A 184 -12.24 -14.08 -39.74
C GLY A 184 -12.20 -12.90 -38.76
N PRO A 185 -13.36 -12.39 -38.31
CA PRO A 185 -13.43 -11.30 -37.36
C PRO A 185 -12.74 -11.69 -36.04
N PRO A 186 -12.16 -10.72 -35.29
CA PRO A 186 -11.54 -11.00 -34.00
C PRO A 186 -12.55 -11.68 -33.06
N PRO A 187 -12.13 -12.64 -32.21
CA PRO A 187 -13.04 -13.34 -31.32
C PRO A 187 -13.78 -12.35 -30.42
N GLU A 188 -15.09 -12.57 -30.22
CA GLU A 188 -15.96 -11.77 -29.34
C GLU A 188 -15.29 -11.58 -27.98
N ARG A 189 -14.87 -10.34 -27.72
CA ARG A 189 -14.08 -9.98 -26.55
C ARG A 189 -15.03 -9.79 -25.36
N GLN A 190 -14.67 -10.35 -24.20
CA GLN A 190 -15.33 -10.18 -22.89
C GLN A 190 -16.66 -10.95 -22.64
N THR A 191 -16.69 -12.27 -22.80
CA THR A 191 -17.90 -13.05 -22.44
C THR A 191 -17.94 -13.52 -20.98
N ALA A 192 -16.79 -13.81 -20.36
CA ALA A 192 -16.74 -14.30 -18.98
C ALA A 192 -16.48 -13.16 -17.97
N ASP A 193 -17.26 -13.16 -16.88
CA ASP A 193 -17.10 -12.23 -15.77
C ASP A 193 -15.82 -12.49 -14.96
N ALA A 194 -15.30 -11.47 -14.30
CA ALA A 194 -14.22 -11.54 -13.32
C ALA A 194 -14.42 -10.49 -12.22
N LEU A 195 -13.75 -10.68 -11.09
CA LEU A 195 -13.78 -9.75 -9.96
C LEU A 195 -12.38 -9.22 -9.65
N LEU A 196 -12.23 -7.90 -9.58
CA LEU A 196 -11.07 -7.23 -8.98
C LEU A 196 -11.52 -6.63 -7.64
N VAL A 197 -10.94 -7.13 -6.55
CA VAL A 197 -11.09 -6.57 -5.20
C VAL A 197 -9.85 -5.75 -4.88
N VAL A 198 -10.04 -4.46 -4.64
CA VAL A 198 -8.99 -3.51 -4.25
C VAL A 198 -9.19 -3.15 -2.78
N GLN A 199 -8.27 -3.53 -1.92
CA GLN A 199 -8.24 -3.10 -0.53
C GLN A 199 -7.46 -1.79 -0.41
N LEU A 200 -8.07 -0.78 0.22
CA LEU A 200 -7.46 0.49 0.61
C LEU A 200 -7.12 0.41 2.10
N ASP A 201 -5.88 0.07 2.41
CA ASP A 201 -5.40 -0.18 3.77
C ASP A 201 -5.54 1.08 4.64
N GLY A 202 -6.12 0.94 5.84
CA GLY A 202 -6.24 2.01 6.83
C GLY A 202 -7.20 3.15 6.51
N VAL A 203 -7.97 3.07 5.41
CA VAL A 203 -8.85 4.17 4.96
C VAL A 203 -10.22 4.14 5.66
N ALA A 204 -10.50 5.16 6.48
CA ALA A 204 -11.78 5.29 7.17
C ALA A 204 -12.92 5.79 6.27
N ALA A 205 -14.13 5.24 6.44
CA ALA A 205 -15.32 5.63 5.67
C ALA A 205 -15.69 7.13 5.83
N PRO A 206 -15.65 7.74 7.04
CA PRO A 206 -15.92 9.16 7.21
C PRO A 206 -14.96 10.06 6.41
N LEU A 207 -13.69 9.64 6.30
CA LEU A 207 -12.66 10.37 5.56
C LEU A 207 -12.95 10.38 4.06
N VAL A 208 -13.30 9.22 3.49
CA VAL A 208 -13.65 9.10 2.06
C VAL A 208 -14.89 9.94 1.75
N GLN A 209 -15.91 9.90 2.62
CA GLN A 209 -17.10 10.72 2.44
C GLN A 209 -16.77 12.22 2.43
N TRP A 210 -15.90 12.67 3.34
CA TRP A 210 -15.43 14.06 3.37
C TRP A 210 -14.63 14.42 2.12
N ALA A 211 -13.68 13.57 1.70
CA ALA A 211 -12.81 13.81 0.54
C ALA A 211 -13.60 13.84 -0.79
N ILE A 212 -14.66 13.04 -0.94
CA ILE A 212 -15.56 13.13 -2.10
C ILE A 212 -16.31 14.46 -2.15
N ARG A 213 -16.78 14.94 -0.99
CA ARG A 213 -17.49 16.23 -0.87
C ARG A 213 -16.55 17.40 -1.14
N ALA A 214 -15.30 17.30 -0.69
CA ALA A 214 -14.26 18.29 -0.93
C ALA A 214 -13.70 18.28 -2.38
N GLY A 215 -14.03 17.25 -3.17
CA GLY A 215 -13.65 17.14 -4.58
C GLY A 215 -12.27 16.52 -4.82
N ASN A 216 -11.67 15.92 -3.78
CA ASN A 216 -10.36 15.28 -3.84
C ASN A 216 -10.40 13.93 -4.57
N LEU A 217 -11.53 13.22 -4.54
CA LEU A 217 -11.69 11.86 -5.10
C LEU A 217 -12.62 11.88 -6.32
N PRO A 218 -12.14 12.31 -7.51
CA PRO A 218 -12.95 12.40 -8.71
C PRO A 218 -13.42 11.05 -9.27
N THR A 219 -12.64 9.97 -9.15
CA THR A 219 -12.99 8.65 -9.68
C THR A 219 -14.12 8.03 -8.87
N ILE A 220 -13.91 7.81 -7.57
CA ILE A 220 -14.93 7.26 -6.66
C ILE A 220 -16.15 8.20 -6.64
N GLY A 221 -15.92 9.51 -6.54
CA GLY A 221 -16.99 10.50 -6.58
C GLY A 221 -17.79 10.48 -7.88
N GLY A 222 -17.16 10.16 -9.02
CA GLY A 222 -17.82 9.93 -10.30
C GLY A 222 -18.68 8.68 -10.30
N TRP A 223 -18.17 7.56 -9.76
CA TRP A 223 -18.90 6.30 -9.66
C TRP A 223 -20.19 6.43 -8.82
N LEU A 224 -20.09 7.08 -7.65
CA LEU A 224 -21.25 7.28 -6.78
C LEU A 224 -22.29 8.25 -7.37
N ARG A 225 -21.84 9.36 -7.99
CA ARG A 225 -22.76 10.36 -8.58
C ARG A 225 -23.46 9.83 -9.84
N SER A 226 -22.76 9.03 -10.65
CA SER A 226 -23.34 8.35 -11.82
C SER A 226 -24.18 7.12 -11.46
N ARG A 227 -24.15 6.69 -10.19
CA ARG A 227 -24.81 5.47 -9.68
C ARG A 227 -24.33 4.19 -10.36
N SER A 228 -23.10 4.16 -10.88
CA SER A 228 -22.48 2.89 -11.31
C SER A 228 -22.07 2.04 -10.11
N HIS A 229 -21.70 2.68 -9.00
CA HIS A 229 -21.36 2.03 -7.74
C HIS A 229 -22.14 2.63 -6.57
N ARG A 230 -22.21 1.87 -5.48
CA ARG A 230 -22.72 2.30 -4.17
C ARG A 230 -21.61 2.12 -3.13
N MET A 231 -21.58 2.99 -2.13
CA MET A 231 -20.73 2.85 -0.95
C MET A 231 -21.58 2.44 0.27
N THR A 232 -21.19 1.38 0.94
CA THR A 232 -21.74 0.92 2.22
C THR A 232 -20.67 1.07 3.30
N HIS A 233 -21.09 1.44 4.51
CA HIS A 233 -20.26 1.42 5.71
C HIS A 233 -20.33 0.04 6.35
N TRP A 234 -19.22 -0.44 6.91
CA TRP A 234 -19.19 -1.66 7.69
C TRP A 234 -18.31 -1.49 8.93
N HIS A 235 -18.66 -2.22 10.00
CA HIS A 235 -17.97 -2.14 11.28
C HIS A 235 -16.92 -3.23 11.37
N THR A 236 -15.65 -2.88 11.56
CA THR A 236 -14.55 -3.86 11.53
C THR A 236 -14.57 -4.84 12.70
N GLY A 237 -15.02 -4.37 13.87
CA GLY A 237 -14.80 -5.04 15.14
C GLY A 237 -13.36 -4.93 15.63
N LEU A 238 -13.01 -5.75 16.63
CA LEU A 238 -11.72 -5.75 17.30
C LEU A 238 -11.01 -7.12 17.10
N PRO A 239 -9.73 -7.15 16.70
CA PRO A 239 -8.86 -5.99 16.46
C PRO A 239 -9.08 -5.37 15.06
N ALA A 240 -8.99 -4.05 14.98
CA ALA A 240 -9.05 -3.31 13.71
C ALA A 240 -7.66 -3.24 13.06
N THR A 241 -7.15 -4.38 12.59
CA THR A 241 -5.82 -4.50 11.96
C THR A 241 -5.88 -5.26 10.64
N THR A 242 -4.99 -4.95 9.71
CA THR A 242 -4.84 -5.61 8.41
C THR A 242 -4.82 -7.14 8.51
N PRO A 243 -4.00 -7.80 9.36
CA PRO A 243 -4.00 -9.26 9.45
C PRO A 243 -5.33 -9.83 9.95
N ALA A 244 -5.99 -9.21 10.93
CA ALA A 244 -7.27 -9.72 11.42
C ALA A 244 -8.38 -9.53 10.39
N ALA A 245 -8.41 -8.37 9.73
CA ALA A 245 -9.34 -8.10 8.65
C ALA A 245 -9.12 -9.06 7.48
N GLN A 246 -7.88 -9.28 7.03
CA GLN A 246 -7.58 -10.21 5.95
C GLN A 246 -7.84 -11.68 6.33
N ALA A 247 -7.62 -12.08 7.58
CA ALA A 247 -8.01 -13.41 8.06
C ALA A 247 -9.52 -13.63 7.89
N GLY A 248 -10.33 -12.67 8.35
CA GLY A 248 -11.78 -12.72 8.17
C GLY A 248 -12.22 -12.59 6.71
N LEU A 249 -11.67 -11.65 5.95
CA LEU A 249 -12.04 -11.37 4.54
C LEU A 249 -11.66 -12.52 3.60
N LEU A 250 -10.51 -13.15 3.80
CA LEU A 250 -9.97 -14.16 2.89
C LEU A 250 -10.28 -15.59 3.34
N HIS A 251 -10.35 -15.86 4.64
CA HIS A 251 -10.58 -17.21 5.19
C HIS A 251 -11.88 -17.35 5.99
N GLY A 252 -12.60 -16.27 6.27
CA GLY A 252 -13.85 -16.33 7.05
C GLY A 252 -13.64 -16.61 8.54
N GLU A 253 -12.43 -16.44 9.06
CA GLU A 253 -12.06 -16.74 10.45
C GLU A 253 -11.09 -15.67 10.98
N VAL A 254 -11.40 -15.10 12.16
CA VAL A 254 -10.57 -14.06 12.81
C VAL A 254 -9.99 -14.49 14.15
N ARG A 255 -10.51 -15.55 14.77
CA ARG A 255 -10.24 -15.90 16.19
C ARG A 255 -8.79 -16.25 16.48
N ARG A 256 -7.99 -16.55 15.45
CA ARG A 256 -6.55 -16.84 15.56
C ARG A 256 -5.66 -15.60 15.55
N VAL A 257 -6.21 -14.40 15.32
CA VAL A 257 -5.45 -13.15 15.13
C VAL A 257 -5.93 -12.09 16.13
N PRO A 258 -5.46 -12.11 17.39
CA PRO A 258 -5.95 -11.21 18.44
C PRO A 258 -5.42 -9.77 18.33
N ALA A 259 -4.35 -9.53 17.56
CA ALA A 259 -3.78 -8.22 17.26
C ALA A 259 -2.80 -8.31 16.09
N TYR A 260 -2.14 -7.20 15.74
CA TYR A 260 -1.06 -7.20 14.75
C TYR A 260 0.14 -8.07 15.19
N ARG A 261 0.46 -8.05 16.48
CA ARG A 261 1.45 -8.93 17.12
C ARG A 261 0.96 -9.37 18.49
N TRP A 262 1.35 -10.56 18.92
CA TRP A 262 0.95 -11.12 20.22
C TRP A 262 2.00 -12.08 20.76
N TYR A 263 1.90 -12.41 22.05
CA TYR A 263 2.80 -13.34 22.70
C TYR A 263 2.09 -14.67 22.95
N GLU A 264 2.59 -15.76 22.38
CA GLU A 264 2.10 -17.10 22.64
C GLU A 264 2.80 -17.63 23.89
N LYS A 265 2.07 -17.73 25.01
CA LYS A 265 2.58 -18.39 26.23
C LYS A 265 2.66 -19.89 26.03
N ALA A 266 3.68 -20.52 26.60
CA ALA A 266 3.79 -21.97 26.64
C ALA A 266 2.49 -22.61 27.19
N THR A 267 2.04 -23.67 26.51
CA THR A 267 0.89 -24.48 26.94
C THR A 267 1.38 -25.83 27.45
N ALA A 268 0.49 -26.63 28.04
CA ALA A 268 0.86 -27.96 28.52
C ALA A 268 1.28 -28.92 27.39
N ASP A 269 0.83 -28.66 26.14
CA ASP A 269 0.97 -29.57 24.99
C ASP A 269 1.90 -29.06 23.85
N ASP A 270 2.35 -27.80 23.84
CA ASP A 270 3.21 -27.22 22.78
C ASP A 270 4.30 -26.27 23.32
N THR A 271 5.35 -26.15 22.51
CA THR A 271 6.68 -25.53 22.62
C THR A 271 6.77 -24.09 23.14
N ALA A 272 8.03 -23.73 23.47
CA ALA A 272 8.50 -22.51 24.11
C ALA A 272 7.75 -21.22 23.72
N SER A 273 7.54 -20.37 24.72
CA SER A 273 6.89 -19.08 24.56
C SER A 273 7.58 -18.22 23.49
N ARG A 274 6.80 -17.56 22.64
CA ARG A 274 7.33 -16.77 21.52
C ARG A 274 6.45 -15.57 21.17
N LEU A 275 7.08 -14.53 20.63
CA LEU A 275 6.41 -13.36 20.07
C LEU A 275 6.07 -13.61 18.60
N MET A 276 4.79 -13.61 18.26
CA MET A 276 4.26 -13.70 16.91
C MET A 276 4.10 -12.30 16.31
N VAL A 277 4.63 -12.08 15.11
CA VAL A 277 4.53 -10.80 14.39
C VAL A 277 4.09 -11.04 12.94
N THR A 278 2.90 -10.59 12.55
CA THR A 278 2.31 -10.93 11.23
C THR A 278 3.05 -10.33 10.04
N SER A 279 3.92 -9.33 10.24
CA SER A 279 4.84 -8.85 9.20
C SER A 279 6.00 -9.80 8.90
N ARG A 280 6.24 -10.82 9.74
CA ARG A 280 7.26 -11.84 9.46
C ARG A 280 6.66 -12.97 8.62
N PRO A 281 7.18 -13.22 7.40
CA PRO A 281 6.77 -14.33 6.58
C PRO A 281 6.59 -15.68 7.28
N ARG A 282 7.54 -16.13 8.13
CA ARG A 282 7.39 -17.38 8.92
C ARG A 282 6.19 -17.37 9.85
N ASP A 283 6.02 -16.30 10.62
CA ASP A 283 4.92 -16.19 11.58
C ASP A 283 3.59 -16.09 10.82
N ALA A 284 3.53 -15.33 9.72
CA ALA A 284 2.37 -15.24 8.84
C ALA A 284 2.02 -16.58 8.18
N ALA A 285 3.01 -17.36 7.76
CA ALA A 285 2.82 -18.70 7.20
C ALA A 285 2.22 -19.68 8.24
N GLU A 286 2.70 -19.62 9.48
CA GLU A 286 2.18 -20.43 10.58
C GLU A 286 0.75 -20.02 10.95
N VAL A 287 0.45 -18.72 10.96
CA VAL A 287 -0.91 -18.21 11.18
C VAL A 287 -1.84 -18.64 10.05
N GLU A 288 -1.43 -18.50 8.78
CA GLU A 288 -2.22 -18.95 7.63
C GLU A 288 -2.47 -20.46 7.69
N ARG A 289 -1.46 -21.27 8.08
CA ARG A 289 -1.62 -22.72 8.25
C ARG A 289 -2.71 -23.07 9.26
N ARG A 290 -2.89 -22.25 10.30
CA ARG A 290 -3.93 -22.43 11.33
C ARG A 290 -5.30 -21.92 10.90
N LEU A 291 -5.35 -20.97 9.97
CA LEU A 291 -6.58 -20.37 9.42
C LEU A 291 -7.13 -21.13 8.21
N SER A 292 -6.26 -21.64 7.34
CA SER A 292 -6.63 -22.23 6.05
C SER A 292 -7.38 -23.55 6.23
N THR A 293 -8.55 -23.61 5.60
CA THR A 293 -9.37 -24.82 5.44
C THR A 293 -9.29 -25.38 4.01
N GLY A 294 -8.50 -24.76 3.14
CA GLY A 294 -8.54 -24.97 1.69
C GLY A 294 -9.78 -24.38 1.00
N GLN A 295 -10.66 -23.73 1.76
CA GLN A 295 -11.92 -23.15 1.26
C GLN A 295 -11.90 -21.63 1.15
N GLY A 296 -10.72 -21.00 1.27
CA GLY A 296 -10.53 -19.56 1.20
C GLY A 296 -11.12 -18.91 -0.06
N LEU A 297 -11.29 -17.59 0.02
CA LEU A 297 -11.97 -16.77 -0.98
C LEU A 297 -11.41 -16.96 -2.40
N LEU A 298 -10.11 -17.23 -2.52
CA LEU A 298 -9.35 -17.25 -3.78
C LEU A 298 -9.01 -18.65 -4.29
N ARG A 299 -9.55 -19.72 -3.67
CA ARG A 299 -9.23 -21.12 -4.02
C ARG A 299 -9.45 -21.48 -5.50
N ASP A 300 -10.48 -20.91 -6.13
CA ASP A 300 -10.98 -21.30 -7.46
C ASP A 300 -10.23 -20.58 -8.60
N GLY A 301 -8.90 -20.57 -8.52
CA GLY A 301 -8.05 -19.90 -9.53
C GLY A 301 -7.78 -18.42 -9.25
N GLY A 302 -8.08 -17.93 -8.05
CA GLY A 302 -7.86 -16.54 -7.67
C GLY A 302 -6.38 -16.17 -7.54
N VAL A 303 -6.12 -14.86 -7.49
CA VAL A 303 -4.79 -14.30 -7.32
C VAL A 303 -4.76 -13.37 -6.12
N SER A 304 -3.79 -13.61 -5.21
CA SER A 304 -3.51 -12.73 -4.07
C SER A 304 -2.30 -11.86 -4.39
N ILE A 305 -2.42 -10.54 -4.18
CA ILE A 305 -1.36 -9.57 -4.46
C ILE A 305 -1.13 -8.67 -3.24
N SER A 306 0.10 -8.65 -2.72
CA SER A 306 0.56 -7.76 -1.64
C SER A 306 -0.20 -7.89 -0.31
N THR A 307 -0.87 -9.01 -0.09
CA THR A 307 -1.62 -9.35 1.13
C THR A 307 -0.74 -10.00 2.20
N VAL A 308 -1.21 -10.05 3.44
CA VAL A 308 -0.62 -10.85 4.52
C VAL A 308 -0.85 -12.34 4.27
N PHE A 309 -2.10 -12.74 3.95
CA PHE A 309 -2.49 -14.13 3.71
C PHE A 309 -2.92 -14.37 2.26
N SER A 310 -2.84 -15.61 1.79
CA SER A 310 -3.13 -15.96 0.38
C SER A 310 -4.61 -16.18 0.09
N GLY A 311 -5.47 -16.40 1.09
CA GLY A 311 -6.87 -16.76 0.85
C GLY A 311 -7.05 -18.05 0.06
N ASP A 312 -6.09 -18.97 0.20
CA ASP A 312 -5.95 -20.22 -0.57
C ASP A 312 -5.76 -20.01 -2.08
N ALA A 313 -5.24 -18.85 -2.50
CA ALA A 313 -4.97 -18.55 -3.89
C ALA A 313 -3.88 -19.48 -4.47
N PRO A 314 -4.11 -20.12 -5.64
CA PRO A 314 -3.07 -20.88 -6.34
C PRO A 314 -1.94 -19.98 -6.86
N THR A 315 -2.20 -18.68 -7.03
CA THR A 315 -1.18 -17.69 -7.40
C THR A 315 -1.13 -16.62 -6.31
N SER A 316 0.03 -16.51 -5.65
CA SER A 316 0.30 -15.48 -4.63
C SER A 316 1.50 -14.67 -5.06
N LEU A 317 1.38 -13.34 -5.08
CA LEU A 317 2.41 -12.41 -5.52
C LEU A 317 2.64 -11.39 -4.41
N LEU A 318 3.85 -11.32 -3.83
CA LEU A 318 4.15 -10.43 -2.69
C LEU A 318 3.28 -10.71 -1.45
N THR A 319 2.75 -11.94 -1.32
CA THR A 319 1.98 -12.34 -0.14
C THR A 319 2.92 -12.75 0.98
N VAL A 320 2.79 -12.11 2.15
CA VAL A 320 3.73 -12.25 3.28
C VAL A 320 3.85 -13.72 3.73
N SER A 321 2.73 -14.41 3.97
CA SER A 321 2.71 -15.81 4.40
C SER A 321 3.29 -16.82 3.40
N ARG A 322 3.52 -16.40 2.14
CA ARG A 322 4.11 -17.22 1.09
C ARG A 322 5.56 -16.84 0.78
N ALA A 323 6.04 -15.72 1.31
CA ALA A 323 7.42 -15.29 1.13
C ALA A 323 8.38 -16.24 1.88
N GLY A 324 9.42 -16.71 1.20
CA GLY A 324 10.43 -17.60 1.82
C GLY A 324 10.11 -19.11 1.81
N LEU A 325 8.91 -19.53 1.40
CA LEU A 325 8.64 -20.95 1.12
C LEU A 325 9.19 -21.35 -0.26
N PRO A 326 9.82 -22.52 -0.43
CA PRO A 326 10.35 -22.96 -1.72
C PRO A 326 9.21 -23.20 -2.73
N GLY A 327 8.91 -22.18 -3.55
CA GLY A 327 7.84 -22.22 -4.53
C GLY A 327 7.84 -21.03 -5.50
N ARG A 328 7.61 -21.36 -6.78
CA ARG A 328 7.50 -20.53 -8.02
C ARG A 328 7.66 -19.01 -7.88
N SER A 329 8.84 -18.56 -8.29
CA SER A 329 9.22 -17.15 -8.49
C SER A 329 8.32 -16.38 -9.48
N THR A 330 7.97 -15.15 -9.12
CA THR A 330 7.20 -14.22 -9.93
C THR A 330 8.03 -13.66 -11.10
N ARG A 331 7.51 -13.72 -12.33
CA ARG A 331 8.12 -13.08 -13.52
C ARG A 331 7.88 -11.56 -13.54
N GLY A 332 6.83 -11.07 -12.85
CA GLY A 332 6.37 -9.68 -12.88
C GLY A 332 7.34 -8.64 -12.30
N TYR A 333 7.92 -8.88 -11.11
CA TYR A 333 8.91 -7.94 -10.53
C TYR A 333 10.17 -7.80 -11.39
N ALA A 334 10.67 -8.93 -11.93
CA ALA A 334 11.82 -8.90 -12.83
C ALA A 334 11.50 -8.15 -14.13
N ALA A 335 10.27 -8.27 -14.66
CA ALA A 335 9.83 -7.52 -15.83
C ALA A 335 9.66 -6.02 -15.55
N PHE A 336 9.18 -5.64 -14.36
CA PHE A 336 9.04 -4.25 -13.94
C PHE A 336 10.40 -3.57 -13.71
N MET A 337 11.30 -4.21 -12.96
CA MET A 337 12.66 -3.67 -12.72
C MET A 337 13.55 -3.74 -13.96
N ALA A 338 13.33 -4.69 -14.85
CA ALA A 338 14.00 -4.73 -16.15
C ALA A 338 13.39 -3.75 -17.16
N SER A 339 12.21 -3.18 -16.89
CA SER A 339 11.71 -2.06 -17.67
C SER A 339 12.52 -0.82 -17.30
N PRO A 340 13.24 -0.22 -18.27
CA PRO A 340 13.92 1.03 -18.03
C PRO A 340 12.96 2.10 -17.45
N TYR A 341 11.72 2.13 -17.94
CA TYR A 341 10.74 3.13 -17.53
C TYR A 341 10.31 2.95 -16.06
N GLY A 342 10.04 1.72 -15.62
CA GLY A 342 9.67 1.42 -14.23
C GLY A 342 10.74 1.88 -13.24
N LEU A 343 12.02 1.61 -13.53
CA LEU A 343 13.15 2.07 -12.72
C LEU A 343 13.28 3.60 -12.71
N ALA A 344 13.16 4.26 -13.85
CA ALA A 344 13.24 5.72 -13.93
C ALA A 344 12.11 6.40 -13.15
N ARG A 345 10.89 5.90 -13.30
CA ARG A 345 9.71 6.38 -12.57
C ARG A 345 9.90 6.23 -11.07
N ALA A 346 10.37 5.06 -10.62
CA ALA A 346 10.65 4.79 -9.22
C ALA A 346 11.64 5.80 -8.62
N ILE A 347 12.75 6.06 -9.31
CA ILE A 347 13.78 7.01 -8.86
C ILE A 347 13.23 8.44 -8.81
N VAL A 348 12.56 8.89 -9.87
CA VAL A 348 12.05 10.27 -9.99
C VAL A 348 10.93 10.52 -8.97
N ARG A 349 9.94 9.63 -8.88
CA ARG A 349 8.85 9.74 -7.91
C ARG A 349 9.38 9.59 -6.48
N GLY A 350 10.28 8.65 -6.24
CA GLY A 350 10.91 8.45 -4.93
C GLY A 350 11.67 9.68 -4.44
N ALA A 351 12.54 10.26 -5.28
CA ALA A 351 13.25 11.50 -4.94
C ALA A 351 12.26 12.65 -4.69
N GLY A 352 11.23 12.79 -5.52
CA GLY A 352 10.17 13.78 -5.33
C GLY A 352 9.43 13.61 -4.00
N GLN A 353 9.17 12.38 -3.56
CA GLN A 353 8.51 12.10 -2.29
C GLN A 353 9.39 12.44 -1.09
N VAL A 354 10.70 12.16 -1.15
CA VAL A 354 11.64 12.55 -0.10
C VAL A 354 11.71 14.07 0.03
N VAL A 355 11.83 14.79 -1.09
CA VAL A 355 11.85 16.26 -1.08
C VAL A 355 10.54 16.83 -0.53
N ARG A 356 9.39 16.29 -0.97
CA ARG A 356 8.07 16.68 -0.46
C ARG A 356 7.94 16.41 1.04
N GLU A 357 8.43 15.26 1.51
CA GLU A 357 8.43 14.88 2.93
C GLU A 357 9.17 15.88 3.80
N LEU A 358 10.38 16.24 3.39
CA LEU A 358 11.22 17.19 4.12
C LEU A 358 10.57 18.58 4.15
N TYR A 359 10.00 19.03 3.03
CA TYR A 359 9.27 20.29 2.95
C TYR A 359 8.04 20.30 3.88
N GLU A 360 7.27 19.23 3.86
CA GLU A 360 6.06 19.05 4.65
C GLU A 360 6.34 18.96 6.16
N ALA A 361 7.36 18.20 6.55
CA ALA A 361 7.82 18.11 7.93
C ALA A 361 8.28 19.48 8.45
N ARG A 362 9.00 20.26 7.62
CA ARG A 362 9.37 21.65 7.96
C ARG A 362 8.13 22.53 8.13
N ARG A 363 7.17 22.44 7.20
CA ARG A 363 5.93 23.24 7.25
C ARG A 363 5.06 22.92 8.46
N GLN A 364 4.98 21.66 8.88
CA GLN A 364 4.27 21.27 10.10
C GLN A 364 4.89 21.92 11.34
N ARG A 365 6.24 21.96 11.44
CA ARG A 365 6.95 22.65 12.53
C ARG A 365 6.65 24.15 12.53
N LEU A 366 6.74 24.79 11.36
CA LEU A 366 6.47 26.22 11.21
C LEU A 366 5.03 26.61 11.56
N ARG A 367 4.07 25.69 11.35
CA ARG A 367 2.65 25.90 11.67
C ARG A 367 2.25 25.46 13.08
N GLY A 368 3.18 24.90 13.85
CA GLY A 368 2.87 24.36 15.18
C GLY A 368 1.83 23.23 15.16
N VAL A 369 1.80 22.42 14.09
CA VAL A 369 0.87 21.28 14.01
C VAL A 369 1.18 20.29 15.13
N GLN A 370 0.16 19.83 15.84
CA GLN A 370 0.22 18.79 16.86
C GLN A 370 -0.96 17.82 16.68
N PRO A 371 -0.84 16.55 17.07
CA PRO A 371 0.41 15.86 17.46
C PRO A 371 1.36 15.66 16.27
N ARG A 372 2.63 15.28 16.54
CA ARG A 372 3.65 15.03 15.49
C ARG A 372 4.37 13.71 15.72
N GLY A 373 4.41 12.86 14.69
CA GLY A 373 5.23 11.65 14.68
C GLY A 373 6.70 11.96 14.35
N ARG A 374 7.58 10.98 14.61
CA ARG A 374 8.94 11.00 14.07
C ARG A 374 8.89 10.68 12.57
N ARG A 375 9.57 11.49 11.76
CA ARG A 375 9.56 11.44 10.27
C ARG A 375 10.98 11.46 9.69
N SER A 376 11.91 10.81 10.38
CA SER A 376 13.36 10.85 10.07
C SER A 376 13.94 9.44 10.04
N GLY A 377 15.12 9.27 9.44
CA GLY A 377 15.82 7.98 9.42
C GLY A 377 15.22 7.03 8.39
N SER A 378 14.92 5.79 8.80
CA SER A 378 14.39 4.72 7.95
C SER A 378 13.12 5.12 7.21
N TYR A 379 12.22 5.88 7.84
CA TYR A 379 10.96 6.33 7.22
C TYR A 379 11.17 7.12 5.92
N LEU A 380 12.24 7.93 5.81
CA LEU A 380 12.55 8.65 4.56
C LEU A 380 12.94 7.70 3.41
N ALA A 381 13.47 6.53 3.73
CA ALA A 381 13.81 5.49 2.76
C ALA A 381 12.62 4.57 2.45
N LEU A 382 11.76 4.30 3.44
CA LEU A 382 10.59 3.43 3.32
C LEU A 382 9.47 4.06 2.48
N ARG A 383 9.22 5.37 2.65
CA ARG A 383 8.16 6.09 1.91
C ARG A 383 8.25 5.94 0.37
N PRO A 384 9.41 6.13 -0.28
CA PRO A 384 9.56 5.83 -1.72
C PRO A 384 9.28 4.38 -2.11
N MET A 385 9.54 3.43 -1.21
CA MET A 385 9.31 2.01 -1.46
C MET A 385 7.84 1.65 -1.42
N ALA A 386 7.06 2.24 -0.50
CA ALA A 386 5.60 2.11 -0.48
C ALA A 386 5.00 2.45 -1.85
N SER A 387 5.34 3.64 -2.36
CA SER A 387 4.86 4.12 -3.64
C SER A 387 5.30 3.26 -4.83
N LEU A 388 6.49 2.67 -4.74
CA LEU A 388 6.99 1.73 -5.75
C LEU A 388 6.16 0.44 -5.76
N LEU A 389 5.80 -0.08 -4.58
CA LEU A 389 4.92 -1.24 -4.46
C LEU A 389 3.54 -0.96 -5.06
N SER A 390 3.02 0.26 -4.91
CA SER A 390 1.78 0.72 -5.55
C SER A 390 1.82 0.60 -7.09
N ASP A 391 2.87 1.13 -7.72
CA ASP A 391 3.06 1.03 -9.18
C ASP A 391 3.28 -0.42 -9.63
N LEU A 392 4.00 -1.21 -8.83
CA LEU A 392 4.20 -2.64 -9.06
C LEU A 392 2.88 -3.42 -8.98
N ASN A 393 2.03 -3.14 -8.00
CA ASN A 393 0.71 -3.75 -7.84
C ASN A 393 -0.14 -3.54 -9.08
N VAL A 394 -0.19 -2.32 -9.62
CA VAL A 394 -0.92 -2.03 -10.87
C VAL A 394 -0.38 -2.87 -12.04
N SER A 395 0.93 -3.02 -12.15
CA SER A 395 1.57 -3.86 -13.18
C SER A 395 1.20 -5.34 -13.03
N LEU A 396 1.23 -5.86 -11.80
CA LEU A 396 0.84 -7.24 -11.51
C LEU A 396 -0.65 -7.46 -11.80
N ILE A 397 -1.52 -6.53 -11.40
CA ILE A 397 -2.96 -6.58 -11.73
C ILE A 397 -3.16 -6.59 -13.25
N ALA A 398 -2.46 -5.72 -14.00
CA ALA A 398 -2.55 -5.65 -15.45
C ALA A 398 -2.11 -6.98 -16.11
N GLU A 399 -1.03 -7.59 -15.64
CA GLU A 399 -0.57 -8.91 -16.08
C GLU A 399 -1.64 -9.99 -15.85
N GLN A 400 -2.26 -10.03 -14.67
CA GLN A 400 -3.28 -11.02 -14.33
C GLN A 400 -4.62 -10.77 -15.06
N MET A 401 -5.00 -9.51 -15.26
CA MET A 401 -6.14 -9.13 -16.10
C MET A 401 -5.96 -9.58 -17.55
N ALA A 402 -4.72 -9.48 -18.08
CA ALA A 402 -4.38 -9.97 -19.41
C ALA A 402 -4.32 -11.50 -19.48
N ALA A 403 -3.88 -12.17 -18.41
CA ALA A 403 -3.89 -13.62 -18.27
C ALA A 403 -5.30 -14.20 -18.10
N GLY A 404 -6.28 -13.38 -17.71
CA GLY A 404 -7.67 -13.78 -17.56
C GLY A 404 -7.99 -14.46 -16.22
N ALA A 405 -7.30 -14.05 -15.15
CA ALA A 405 -7.61 -14.50 -13.79
C ALA A 405 -9.12 -14.29 -13.46
N PRO A 406 -9.78 -15.22 -12.75
CA PRO A 406 -11.20 -15.09 -12.40
C PRO A 406 -11.42 -14.08 -11.27
N VAL A 407 -10.52 -14.06 -10.27
CA VAL A 407 -10.60 -13.17 -9.11
C VAL A 407 -9.19 -12.66 -8.80
N ILE A 408 -9.04 -11.36 -8.61
CA ILE A 408 -7.80 -10.73 -8.15
C ILE A 408 -8.12 -9.96 -6.88
N PHE A 409 -7.42 -10.26 -5.79
CA PHE A 409 -7.45 -9.48 -4.56
C PHE A 409 -6.10 -8.78 -4.40
N CYS A 410 -6.11 -7.46 -4.31
CA CYS A 410 -4.90 -6.66 -4.15
C CYS A 410 -5.04 -5.66 -3.02
N ASP A 411 -4.05 -5.65 -2.14
CA ASP A 411 -3.92 -4.68 -1.07
C ASP A 411 -3.08 -3.47 -1.50
N PHE A 412 -3.56 -2.25 -1.21
CA PHE A 412 -2.87 -0.98 -1.45
C PHE A 412 -2.64 -0.26 -0.11
N LEU A 413 -1.37 -0.09 0.21
CA LEU A 413 -0.89 0.15 1.57
C LEU A 413 -0.50 1.58 1.85
N ASP A 414 -0.25 2.33 0.78
CA ASP A 414 0.49 3.59 0.81
C ASP A 414 -0.12 4.58 1.81
N TYR A 415 -1.44 4.54 1.91
CA TYR A 415 -2.19 5.43 2.77
C TYR A 415 -1.90 5.14 4.25
N ASP A 416 -2.00 3.89 4.67
CA ASP A 416 -1.84 3.46 6.05
C ASP A 416 -0.45 3.83 6.61
N GLU A 417 0.61 3.51 5.86
CA GLU A 417 1.99 3.85 6.21
C GLU A 417 2.16 5.37 6.42
N VAL A 418 1.66 6.19 5.50
CA VAL A 418 1.79 7.65 5.63
C VAL A 418 0.90 8.18 6.76
N ALA A 419 -0.28 7.60 6.96
CA ALA A 419 -1.23 8.01 7.97
C ALA A 419 -0.71 7.75 9.40
N HIS A 420 0.06 6.69 9.62
CA HIS A 420 0.73 6.43 10.89
C HIS A 420 1.66 7.56 11.34
N HIS A 421 2.46 8.12 10.42
CA HIS A 421 3.45 9.16 10.76
C HIS A 421 2.93 10.58 10.62
N ALA A 422 2.11 10.83 9.60
CA ALA A 422 1.60 12.16 9.31
C ALA A 422 0.29 12.43 10.05
N GLY A 423 -0.53 11.41 10.28
CA GLY A 423 -1.91 11.50 10.74
C GLY A 423 -2.92 11.30 9.59
N PRO A 424 -4.05 10.60 9.82
CA PRO A 424 -4.96 10.15 8.75
C PRO A 424 -5.61 11.28 7.94
N ALA A 425 -6.03 12.37 8.59
CA ALA A 425 -6.67 13.50 7.91
C ALA A 425 -5.71 14.63 7.52
N ARG A 426 -4.39 14.36 7.48
CA ARG A 426 -3.40 15.40 7.13
C ARG A 426 -3.16 15.49 5.62
N PRO A 427 -2.68 16.64 5.10
CA PRO A 427 -2.44 16.82 3.67
C PRO A 427 -1.58 15.73 3.03
N GLN A 428 -0.69 15.10 3.79
CA GLN A 428 0.19 14.05 3.31
C GLN A 428 -0.54 12.75 3.05
N ALA A 429 -1.34 12.28 4.00
CA ALA A 429 -2.18 11.09 3.85
C ALA A 429 -3.27 11.33 2.80
N LEU A 430 -3.87 12.53 2.78
CA LEU A 430 -4.84 12.93 1.75
C LEU A 430 -4.24 12.91 0.34
N ALA A 431 -3.01 13.38 0.16
CA ALA A 431 -2.34 13.32 -1.14
C ALA A 431 -2.09 11.88 -1.62
N VAL A 432 -1.95 10.92 -0.70
CA VAL A 432 -1.87 9.50 -1.04
C VAL A 432 -3.25 8.95 -1.39
N LEU A 433 -4.29 9.30 -0.63
CA LEU A 433 -5.67 8.91 -0.93
C LEU A 433 -6.12 9.43 -2.32
N GLU A 434 -5.74 10.65 -2.68
CA GLU A 434 -5.92 11.21 -4.03
C GLU A 434 -5.19 10.40 -5.11
N ALA A 435 -3.96 9.94 -4.82
CA ALA A 435 -3.21 9.10 -5.74
C ALA A 435 -3.85 7.71 -5.89
N LEU A 436 -4.38 7.12 -4.82
CA LEU A 436 -5.12 5.87 -4.88
C LEU A 436 -6.40 6.00 -5.72
N ASP A 437 -7.14 7.12 -5.60
CA ASP A 437 -8.30 7.40 -6.47
C ASP A 437 -7.91 7.54 -7.95
N GLN A 438 -6.73 8.10 -8.25
CA GLN A 438 -6.19 8.13 -9.61
C GLN A 438 -5.84 6.72 -10.10
N THR A 439 -5.22 5.90 -9.25
CA THR A 439 -4.92 4.49 -9.53
C THR A 439 -6.19 3.69 -9.83
N LEU A 440 -7.27 3.88 -9.09
CA LEU A 440 -8.57 3.28 -9.40
C LEU A 440 -9.08 3.69 -10.79
N GLY A 441 -8.88 4.95 -11.17
CA GLY A 441 -9.20 5.43 -12.52
C GLY A 441 -8.36 4.78 -13.61
N ILE A 442 -7.09 4.48 -13.33
CA ILE A 442 -6.21 3.71 -14.23
C ILE A 442 -6.69 2.26 -14.34
N LEU A 443 -6.96 1.59 -13.23
CA LEU A 443 -7.45 0.21 -13.20
C LEU A 443 -8.78 0.07 -13.95
N GLN A 444 -9.69 1.04 -13.85
CA GLN A 444 -10.92 1.08 -14.63
C GLN A 444 -10.66 1.10 -16.15
N ARG A 445 -9.65 1.84 -16.61
CA ARG A 445 -9.27 1.88 -18.03
C ARG A 445 -8.63 0.58 -18.48
N LEU A 446 -7.78 -0.03 -17.65
CA LEU A 446 -7.14 -1.32 -17.94
C LEU A 446 -8.17 -2.45 -17.99
N ALA A 447 -9.18 -2.42 -17.13
CA ALA A 447 -10.27 -3.40 -17.11
C ALA A 447 -11.03 -3.46 -18.45
N ALA A 448 -11.18 -2.33 -19.15
CA ALA A 448 -11.81 -2.29 -20.48
C ALA A 448 -11.03 -3.06 -21.54
N GLU A 449 -9.72 -3.21 -21.35
CA GLU A 449 -8.81 -3.92 -22.24
C GLU A 449 -8.42 -5.30 -21.70
N ALA A 450 -9.07 -5.82 -20.66
CA ALA A 450 -8.74 -7.11 -20.03
C ALA A 450 -9.23 -8.32 -20.85
N ALA A 451 -8.78 -9.53 -20.49
CA ALA A 451 -9.22 -10.77 -21.13
C ALA A 451 -10.64 -11.21 -20.71
N ARG A 452 -11.10 -10.74 -19.53
CA ARG A 452 -12.43 -10.97 -18.95
C ARG A 452 -13.11 -9.63 -18.64
N ARG A 453 -14.42 -9.64 -18.41
CA ARG A 453 -15.16 -8.47 -17.94
C ARG A 453 -14.97 -8.32 -16.43
N TYR A 454 -14.03 -7.47 -16.01
CA TYR A 454 -13.75 -7.24 -14.60
C TYR A 454 -14.73 -6.26 -13.96
N HIS A 455 -15.40 -6.69 -12.90
CA HIS A 455 -16.12 -5.83 -11.97
C HIS A 455 -15.17 -5.38 -10.87
N ILE A 456 -15.20 -4.10 -10.51
CA ILE A 456 -14.31 -3.53 -9.50
C ILE A 456 -15.08 -3.38 -8.18
N VAL A 457 -14.56 -3.99 -7.13
CA VAL A 457 -14.98 -3.79 -5.74
C VAL A 457 -13.83 -3.16 -4.99
N VAL A 458 -14.10 -2.10 -4.25
CA VAL A 458 -13.11 -1.42 -3.42
C VAL A 458 -13.55 -1.52 -1.97
N LEU A 459 -12.69 -1.97 -1.07
CA LEU A 459 -12.98 -2.03 0.36
C LEU A 459 -11.85 -1.37 1.15
N SER A 460 -12.14 -0.90 2.35
CA SER A 460 -11.11 -0.76 3.37
C SER A 460 -11.26 -1.88 4.38
N ASP A 461 -10.14 -2.32 4.95
CA ASP A 461 -10.05 -3.35 5.96
C ASP A 461 -10.26 -2.79 7.37
N HIS A 462 -9.76 -1.58 7.61
CA HIS A 462 -10.08 -0.74 8.75
C HIS A 462 -9.92 0.75 8.45
N GLY A 463 -10.27 1.58 9.44
CA GLY A 463 -9.94 3.00 9.44
C GLY A 463 -8.66 3.29 10.23
N GLN A 464 -8.42 4.57 10.50
CA GLN A 464 -7.38 5.02 11.43
C GLN A 464 -7.91 6.13 12.34
N SER A 465 -7.38 6.18 13.55
CA SER A 465 -7.62 7.23 14.54
C SER A 465 -6.39 8.10 14.72
N GLN A 466 -6.62 9.39 15.01
CA GLN A 466 -5.56 10.37 15.26
C GLN A 466 -5.31 10.49 16.78
N GLY A 467 -4.09 10.83 17.17
CA GLY A 467 -3.84 11.48 18.46
C GLY A 467 -2.37 11.46 18.90
N ALA A 468 -2.07 12.22 19.97
CA ALA A 468 -0.74 12.20 20.58
C ALA A 468 -0.49 10.83 21.21
N THR A 469 0.73 10.30 21.06
CA THR A 469 1.10 8.99 21.61
C THR A 469 1.02 9.03 23.14
N PHE A 470 0.87 7.87 23.78
CA PHE A 470 0.82 7.73 25.23
C PHE A 470 2.06 8.35 25.87
N ARG A 471 3.24 8.09 25.30
CA ARG A 471 4.51 8.68 25.76
C ARG A 471 4.54 10.21 25.57
N GLN A 472 3.99 10.73 24.47
CA GLN A 472 3.91 12.18 24.26
C GLN A 472 2.99 12.87 25.29
N ARG A 473 1.90 12.21 25.70
CA ARG A 473 0.95 12.75 26.67
C ARG A 473 1.45 12.64 28.11
N TYR A 474 2.12 11.54 28.47
CA TYR A 474 2.43 11.19 29.86
C TYR A 474 3.93 11.10 30.19
N GLY A 475 4.82 11.18 29.21
CA GLY A 475 6.27 11.15 29.41
C GLY A 475 6.87 9.76 29.68
N GLU A 476 6.05 8.72 29.83
CA GLU A 476 6.46 7.32 30.02
C GLU A 476 5.73 6.39 29.03
N SER A 477 6.32 5.22 28.72
CA SER A 477 5.66 4.18 27.91
C SER A 477 4.74 3.31 28.76
N LEU A 478 3.82 2.58 28.13
CA LEU A 478 2.95 1.64 28.85
C LEU A 478 3.78 0.56 29.56
N ALA A 479 4.85 0.06 28.94
CA ALA A 479 5.75 -0.90 29.58
C ALA A 479 6.41 -0.34 30.84
N GLN A 480 6.76 0.95 30.87
CA GLN A 480 7.28 1.61 32.07
C GLN A 480 6.22 1.71 33.17
N VAL A 481 4.97 2.01 32.83
CA VAL A 481 3.84 2.00 33.77
C VAL A 481 3.64 0.60 34.35
N VAL A 482 3.60 -0.44 33.50
CA VAL A 482 3.44 -1.83 33.92
C VAL A 482 4.62 -2.27 34.80
N ALA A 483 5.86 -2.00 34.39
CA ALA A 483 7.05 -2.33 35.17
C ALA A 483 7.04 -1.68 36.57
N ARG A 484 6.52 -0.45 36.66
CA ARG A 484 6.38 0.30 37.92
C ARG A 484 5.27 -0.25 38.81
N LEU A 485 4.13 -0.61 38.23
CA LEU A 485 3.00 -1.19 38.97
C LEU A 485 3.25 -2.65 39.38
N ALA A 486 4.01 -3.40 38.58
CA ALA A 486 4.37 -4.78 38.86
C ALA A 486 5.60 -4.92 39.77
N ALA A 487 6.29 -3.82 40.10
CA ALA A 487 7.48 -3.85 40.94
C ALA A 487 7.15 -4.38 42.35
N PRO A 488 7.89 -5.39 42.86
CA PRO A 488 7.71 -5.87 44.22
C PRO A 488 7.93 -4.74 45.23
N THR A 489 6.92 -4.52 46.08
CA THR A 489 7.04 -3.58 47.19
C THR A 489 7.54 -4.29 48.44
N VAL A 490 8.56 -3.74 49.09
CA VAL A 490 8.96 -4.15 50.44
C VAL A 490 8.45 -3.12 51.42
N ARG A 491 7.92 -3.57 52.56
CA ARG A 491 7.65 -2.70 53.70
C ARG A 491 8.90 -2.68 54.58
N PRO A 492 9.75 -1.65 54.50
CA PRO A 492 10.87 -1.54 55.43
C PRO A 492 10.34 -1.43 56.85
N THR A 493 10.91 -2.21 57.76
CA THR A 493 10.61 -2.08 59.19
C THR A 493 11.34 -0.85 59.71
N ALA A 494 10.61 0.09 60.27
CA ALA A 494 11.21 1.24 60.95
C ALA A 494 11.98 0.76 62.20
N PRO A 495 12.94 1.56 62.72
CA PRO A 495 13.74 1.19 63.89
C PRO A 495 12.92 0.88 65.15
N ASP A 496 11.67 1.34 65.21
CA ASP A 496 10.68 1.11 66.27
C ASP A 496 9.84 -0.18 66.07
N GLY A 497 10.18 -1.00 65.07
CA GLY A 497 9.49 -2.26 64.76
C GLY A 497 8.17 -2.11 64.00
N ARG A 498 7.77 -0.89 63.64
CA ARG A 498 6.54 -0.67 62.86
C ARG A 498 6.81 -0.85 61.36
N PRO A 499 5.91 -1.51 60.61
CA PRO A 499 6.02 -1.58 59.16
C PRO A 499 5.86 -0.17 58.57
N GLY A 500 6.89 0.30 57.87
CA GLY A 500 6.87 1.53 57.10
C GLY A 500 6.00 1.43 55.84
N PRO A 501 5.77 2.55 55.13
CA PRO A 501 5.06 2.54 53.87
C PRO A 501 5.76 1.62 52.85
N PRO A 502 5.01 0.89 52.01
CA PRO A 502 5.60 0.02 50.99
C PRO A 502 6.47 0.83 50.02
N THR A 503 7.71 0.38 49.81
CA THR A 503 8.69 1.01 48.93
C THR A 503 9.09 0.02 47.82
N PRO A 504 9.08 0.42 46.53
CA PRO A 504 9.47 -0.47 45.44
C PRO A 504 10.98 -0.77 45.50
N VAL A 505 11.37 -2.05 45.37
CA VAL A 505 12.76 -2.49 45.54
C VAL A 505 13.55 -2.43 44.23
N ARG A 506 12.91 -2.77 43.11
CA ARG A 506 13.47 -2.76 41.75
C ARG A 506 12.34 -2.83 40.72
N ALA A 507 12.52 -2.19 39.56
CA ALA A 507 11.58 -2.31 38.46
C ALA A 507 11.51 -3.75 37.93
N ALA A 508 10.29 -4.25 37.71
CA ALA A 508 10.05 -5.58 37.16
C ALA A 508 10.65 -5.69 35.74
N ALA A 509 11.28 -6.82 35.43
CA ALA A 509 11.83 -7.06 34.10
C ALA A 509 10.69 -7.15 33.09
N THR A 510 10.57 -6.14 32.24
CA THR A 510 9.46 -6.00 31.28
C THR A 510 10.00 -5.97 29.87
N ALA A 511 9.55 -6.89 29.02
CA ALA A 511 9.83 -6.83 27.59
C ALA A 511 8.73 -6.01 26.90
N GLU A 512 9.14 -5.05 26.08
CA GLU A 512 8.24 -4.17 25.33
C GLU A 512 8.36 -4.49 23.83
N ALA A 513 7.23 -4.83 23.21
CA ALA A 513 7.09 -4.87 21.76
C ALA A 513 6.19 -3.69 21.37
N ALA A 514 6.82 -2.60 20.93
CA ALA A 514 6.17 -1.32 20.59
C ALA A 514 6.76 -0.64 19.33
N GLY A 515 7.71 -1.28 18.66
CA GLY A 515 8.39 -0.74 17.48
C GLY A 515 7.57 -0.84 16.19
N PRO A 516 7.92 -0.04 15.17
CA PRO A 516 7.21 0.02 13.88
C PRO A 516 7.53 -1.21 13.02
N VAL A 517 6.94 -2.34 13.35
CA VAL A 517 7.22 -3.63 12.68
C VAL A 517 6.48 -3.82 11.36
N GLU A 518 5.44 -3.04 11.10
CA GLU A 518 4.60 -3.13 9.90
C GLU A 518 5.31 -2.65 8.64
N GLU A 519 5.93 -1.48 8.71
CA GLU A 519 6.69 -0.86 7.61
C GLU A 519 7.77 -1.80 7.04
N TRP A 520 8.47 -2.51 7.93
CA TRP A 520 9.59 -3.38 7.54
C TRP A 520 9.14 -4.71 6.96
N GLY A 521 7.97 -5.23 7.36
CA GLY A 521 7.49 -6.56 6.94
C GLY A 521 7.41 -6.72 5.42
N ARG A 522 7.04 -5.64 4.74
CA ARG A 522 6.76 -5.69 3.30
C ARG A 522 8.00 -5.45 2.46
N VAL A 523 8.93 -4.62 2.95
CA VAL A 523 10.29 -4.55 2.41
C VAL A 523 11.01 -5.88 2.56
N ASN A 524 10.88 -6.53 3.72
CA ASN A 524 11.40 -7.86 3.98
C ASN A 524 10.81 -8.90 3.02
N THR A 525 9.50 -8.84 2.76
CA THR A 525 8.80 -9.70 1.79
C THR A 525 9.38 -9.53 0.39
N LEU A 526 9.52 -8.29 -0.09
CA LEU A 526 10.11 -7.99 -1.40
C LEU A 526 11.57 -8.48 -1.50
N LEU A 527 12.39 -8.19 -0.49
CA LEU A 527 13.79 -8.60 -0.45
C LEU A 527 13.95 -10.12 -0.40
N THR A 528 13.08 -10.79 0.36
CA THR A 528 13.03 -12.26 0.45
C THR A 528 12.68 -12.87 -0.91
N GLU A 529 11.67 -12.35 -1.61
CA GLU A 529 11.34 -12.81 -2.95
C GLU A 529 12.49 -12.62 -3.95
N VAL A 530 13.22 -11.50 -3.85
CA VAL A 530 14.37 -11.21 -4.73
C VAL A 530 15.56 -12.12 -4.40
N ALA A 531 15.87 -12.31 -3.11
CA ALA A 531 16.97 -13.17 -2.65
C ALA A 531 16.74 -14.64 -3.02
N GLY A 532 15.48 -15.08 -3.02
CA GLY A 532 15.05 -16.42 -3.44
C GLY A 532 15.22 -16.71 -4.94
N ARG A 533 15.53 -15.70 -5.78
CA ARG A 533 15.75 -15.90 -7.23
C ARG A 533 17.15 -16.44 -7.55
N GLY A 534 17.24 -17.18 -8.65
CA GLY A 534 18.50 -17.50 -9.34
C GLY A 534 18.91 -16.38 -10.31
N GLY A 535 20.22 -16.22 -10.55
CA GLY A 535 20.79 -15.19 -11.43
C GLY A 535 21.58 -14.10 -10.70
N ALA A 536 22.26 -13.22 -11.45
CA ALA A 536 23.22 -12.27 -10.89
C ALA A 536 22.61 -11.31 -9.84
N THR A 537 21.41 -10.79 -10.08
CA THR A 537 20.71 -9.91 -9.13
C THR A 537 20.34 -10.64 -7.84
N GLY A 538 19.81 -11.85 -7.92
CA GLY A 538 19.46 -12.66 -6.74
C GLY A 538 20.68 -13.02 -5.89
N THR A 539 21.80 -13.35 -6.54
CA THR A 539 23.08 -13.59 -5.84
C THR A 539 23.59 -12.33 -5.15
N ALA A 540 23.58 -11.18 -5.82
CA ALA A 540 24.03 -9.92 -5.24
C ALA A 540 23.18 -9.50 -4.02
N THR A 541 21.85 -9.58 -4.13
CA THR A 541 20.95 -9.30 -3.00
C THR A 541 21.21 -10.24 -1.84
N ARG A 542 21.33 -11.55 -2.08
CA ARG A 542 21.60 -12.57 -1.04
C ARG A 542 22.91 -12.34 -0.31
N VAL A 543 23.94 -11.88 -1.02
CA VAL A 543 25.23 -11.50 -0.40
C VAL A 543 25.05 -10.25 0.47
N ALA A 544 24.32 -9.24 -0.02
CA ALA A 544 24.11 -7.99 0.71
C ALA A 544 23.28 -8.16 2.00
N VAL A 545 22.32 -9.09 2.01
CA VAL A 545 21.43 -9.34 3.15
C VAL A 545 21.85 -10.54 4.02
N ARG A 546 23.01 -11.16 3.76
CA ARG A 546 23.44 -12.41 4.41
C ARG A 546 23.51 -12.33 5.94
N SER A 547 23.83 -11.16 6.49
CA SER A 547 23.86 -10.93 7.95
C SER A 547 22.47 -10.76 8.58
N HIS A 548 21.45 -10.60 7.74
CA HIS A 548 20.04 -10.39 8.10
C HIS A 548 19.15 -11.47 7.49
N THR A 549 19.72 -12.66 7.25
CA THR A 549 18.97 -13.82 6.77
C THR A 549 18.96 -14.92 7.81
N ASP A 550 17.77 -15.35 8.19
CA ASP A 550 17.55 -16.59 8.94
C ASP A 550 16.75 -17.56 8.05
N GLY A 551 17.27 -18.79 7.88
CA GLY A 551 16.66 -19.88 7.09
C GLY A 551 16.10 -19.51 5.72
N GLY A 552 16.76 -18.58 5.00
CA GLY A 552 16.40 -18.20 3.62
C GLY A 552 15.49 -16.98 3.49
N GLU A 553 15.05 -16.39 4.59
CA GLU A 553 14.21 -15.18 4.66
C GLU A 553 15.03 -13.97 5.09
N VAL A 554 14.72 -12.78 4.57
CA VAL A 554 15.35 -11.50 4.96
C VAL A 554 14.50 -10.82 6.02
N THR A 555 15.06 -10.58 7.21
CA THR A 555 14.39 -9.86 8.29
C THR A 555 15.18 -8.60 8.68
N LEU A 556 14.66 -7.44 8.30
CA LEU A 556 15.14 -6.13 8.72
C LEU A 556 14.13 -5.47 9.66
N GLY A 557 14.62 -4.64 10.59
CA GLY A 557 13.77 -3.88 11.51
C GLY A 557 13.71 -4.46 12.93
N PRO A 558 12.87 -3.86 13.80
CA PRO A 558 12.90 -4.11 15.25
C PRO A 558 12.32 -5.46 15.67
N ALA A 559 11.58 -6.14 14.80
CA ALA A 559 10.85 -7.35 15.15
C ALA A 559 11.76 -8.40 15.81
N ASP A 560 12.93 -8.68 15.24
CA ASP A 560 13.86 -9.71 15.73
C ASP A 560 14.51 -9.34 17.05
N GLU A 561 14.82 -8.06 17.24
CA GLU A 561 15.30 -7.55 18.52
C GLU A 561 14.22 -7.69 19.60
N GLU A 562 12.96 -7.37 19.27
CA GLU A 562 11.81 -7.52 20.17
C GLU A 562 11.53 -8.99 20.52
N ALA A 563 11.53 -9.88 19.53
CA ALA A 563 11.34 -11.31 19.78
C ALA A 563 12.50 -11.90 20.58
N ALA A 564 13.74 -11.51 20.27
CA ALA A 564 14.90 -11.90 21.05
C ALA A 564 14.81 -11.38 22.50
N ALA A 565 14.33 -10.15 22.72
CA ALA A 565 14.12 -9.61 24.06
C ALA A 565 13.03 -10.39 24.82
N ALA A 566 11.90 -10.69 24.17
CA ALA A 566 10.77 -11.42 24.75
C ALA A 566 11.12 -12.87 25.12
N THR A 567 12.08 -13.50 24.42
CA THR A 567 12.49 -14.89 24.66
C THR A 567 13.75 -15.02 25.51
N ARG A 568 14.78 -14.17 25.31
CA ARG A 568 16.10 -14.33 25.98
C ARG A 568 16.13 -13.80 27.41
N THR A 569 15.21 -12.92 27.80
CA THR A 569 15.29 -12.21 29.08
C THR A 569 14.46 -12.82 30.22
N ASP A 570 13.72 -13.91 29.96
CA ASP A 570 12.70 -14.48 30.88
C ASP A 570 11.95 -13.39 31.68
N PRO A 571 11.28 -12.46 30.97
CA PRO A 571 10.72 -11.27 31.59
C PRO A 571 9.56 -11.62 32.52
N GLU A 572 9.35 -10.81 33.56
CA GLU A 572 8.21 -10.96 34.49
C GLU A 572 6.90 -10.57 33.83
N THR A 573 6.95 -9.58 32.93
CA THR A 573 5.82 -9.17 32.11
C THR A 573 6.25 -8.91 30.67
N VAL A 574 5.36 -9.19 29.72
CA VAL A 574 5.53 -8.82 28.31
C VAL A 574 4.38 -7.89 27.94
N VAL A 575 4.72 -6.70 27.45
CA VAL A 575 3.74 -5.70 26.98
C VAL A 575 3.85 -5.63 25.46
N VAL A 576 2.76 -5.98 24.79
CA VAL A 576 2.67 -6.00 23.34
C VAL A 576 1.67 -4.94 22.90
N ALA A 577 2.17 -3.84 22.35
CA ALA A 577 1.34 -2.76 21.82
C ALA A 577 0.90 -3.05 20.37
N SER A 578 -0.31 -2.64 20.02
CA SER A 578 -0.91 -2.70 18.69
C SER A 578 -1.82 -1.47 18.54
N GLY A 579 -1.22 -0.33 18.19
CA GLY A 579 -1.82 0.99 18.17
C GLY A 579 -2.25 1.47 19.55
N ASN A 580 -3.54 1.76 19.73
CA ASN A 580 -4.09 2.23 21.02
C ASN A 580 -4.66 1.10 21.90
N LEU A 581 -4.46 -0.15 21.47
CA LEU A 581 -4.66 -1.36 22.26
C LEU A 581 -3.31 -1.96 22.62
N ALA A 582 -3.19 -2.54 23.81
CA ALA A 582 -2.05 -3.35 24.20
C ALA A 582 -2.49 -4.60 24.96
N MET A 583 -1.75 -5.68 24.78
CA MET A 583 -1.92 -6.92 25.54
C MET A 583 -0.76 -7.10 26.50
N ILE A 584 -1.07 -7.41 27.76
CA ILE A 584 -0.09 -7.66 28.81
C ILE A 584 -0.14 -9.15 29.16
N TYR A 585 1.04 -9.77 29.19
CA TYR A 585 1.21 -11.18 29.49
C TYR A 585 2.11 -11.34 30.72
N LEU A 586 1.78 -12.31 31.57
CA LEU A 586 2.62 -12.82 32.64
C LEU A 586 3.19 -14.18 32.17
N PRO A 587 4.34 -14.18 31.45
CA PRO A 587 4.82 -15.36 30.71
C PRO A 587 5.25 -16.53 31.61
N ARG A 588 5.59 -16.27 32.88
CA ARG A 588 5.92 -17.30 33.87
C ARG A 588 4.74 -18.17 34.31
N HIS A 589 3.52 -17.81 33.89
CA HIS A 589 2.32 -18.55 34.19
C HIS A 589 1.66 -19.06 32.90
N PRO A 590 1.54 -20.40 32.73
CA PRO A 590 0.96 -20.98 31.52
C PRO A 590 -0.54 -20.68 31.45
N GLY A 591 -1.03 -20.48 30.21
CA GLY A 591 -2.45 -20.19 29.96
C GLY A 591 -2.93 -18.82 30.44
N ARG A 592 -4.08 -18.38 29.95
CA ARG A 592 -4.64 -17.05 30.26
C ARG A 592 -5.09 -16.96 31.73
N LEU A 593 -4.73 -15.87 32.41
CA LEU A 593 -5.03 -15.67 33.83
C LEU A 593 -6.35 -14.91 34.03
N THR A 594 -7.06 -15.26 35.10
CA THR A 594 -8.23 -14.50 35.56
C THR A 594 -7.82 -13.34 36.46
N ARG A 595 -8.73 -12.38 36.68
CA ARG A 595 -8.58 -11.24 37.57
C ARG A 595 -8.09 -11.67 38.95
N GLU A 596 -8.76 -12.65 39.56
CA GLU A 596 -8.45 -13.12 40.90
C GLU A 596 -7.02 -13.66 40.98
N ARG A 597 -6.56 -14.30 39.89
CA ARG A 597 -5.21 -14.82 39.80
C ARG A 597 -4.17 -13.73 39.57
N VAL A 598 -4.47 -12.74 38.72
CA VAL A 598 -3.60 -11.57 38.50
C VAL A 598 -3.46 -10.76 39.79
N ASP A 599 -4.55 -10.47 40.50
CA ASP A 599 -4.53 -9.73 41.76
C ASP A 599 -3.72 -10.46 42.85
N ALA A 600 -3.74 -11.81 42.86
CA ALA A 600 -2.93 -12.60 43.77
C ALA A 600 -1.43 -12.61 43.42
N LEU A 601 -1.09 -12.51 42.13
CA LEU A 601 0.30 -12.57 41.64
C LEU A 601 0.98 -11.20 41.63
N VAL A 602 0.24 -10.17 41.20
CA VAL A 602 0.73 -8.79 41.05
C VAL A 602 -0.34 -7.82 41.61
N PRO A 603 -0.43 -7.70 42.95
CA PRO A 603 -1.47 -6.89 43.59
C PRO A 603 -1.45 -5.43 43.14
N GLY A 604 -2.61 -4.90 42.78
CA GLY A 604 -2.79 -3.49 42.39
C GLY A 604 -2.40 -3.15 40.95
N LEU A 605 -1.97 -4.14 40.14
CA LEU A 605 -1.68 -3.91 38.72
C LEU A 605 -2.93 -3.46 37.95
N ILE A 606 -4.05 -4.18 38.10
CA ILE A 606 -5.29 -3.90 37.37
C ILE A 606 -5.85 -2.53 37.78
N ASP A 607 -6.00 -2.30 39.07
CA ASP A 607 -6.54 -1.03 39.60
C ASP A 607 -5.61 0.15 39.28
N GLY A 608 -4.29 -0.05 39.36
CA GLY A 608 -3.30 0.96 39.02
C GLY A 608 -3.31 1.35 37.54
N LEU A 609 -3.51 0.38 36.64
CA LEU A 609 -3.70 0.64 35.21
C LEU A 609 -5.03 1.35 34.96
N ALA A 610 -6.13 0.88 35.55
CA ALA A 610 -7.45 1.47 35.39
C ALA A 610 -7.54 2.92 35.94
N ALA A 611 -6.74 3.26 36.96
CA ALA A 611 -6.66 4.60 37.52
C ALA A 611 -5.77 5.56 36.71
N HIS A 612 -4.95 5.07 35.79
CA HIS A 612 -4.05 5.91 35.00
C HIS A 612 -4.85 6.76 34.00
N PRO A 613 -4.69 8.09 33.94
CA PRO A 613 -5.52 8.98 33.10
C PRO A 613 -5.40 8.70 31.59
N GLY A 614 -4.30 8.08 31.16
CA GLY A 614 -4.09 7.65 29.77
C GLY A 614 -4.74 6.33 29.37
N ILE A 615 -5.26 5.57 30.33
CA ILE A 615 -5.91 4.29 30.11
C ILE A 615 -7.40 4.50 30.33
N GLY A 616 -8.21 4.20 29.32
CA GLY A 616 -9.65 4.34 29.46
C GLY A 616 -10.31 3.09 30.02
N LEU A 617 -9.77 1.91 29.68
CA LEU A 617 -10.22 0.64 30.24
C LEU A 617 -9.13 -0.43 30.24
N VAL A 618 -9.26 -1.37 31.18
CA VAL A 618 -8.52 -2.62 31.29
C VAL A 618 -9.51 -3.77 31.23
N VAL A 619 -9.32 -4.72 30.32
CA VAL A 619 -10.14 -5.91 30.18
C VAL A 619 -9.39 -7.12 30.71
N VAL A 620 -10.06 -7.88 31.56
CA VAL A 620 -9.52 -9.08 32.21
C VAL A 620 -10.61 -10.14 32.32
N ASP A 621 -10.25 -11.42 32.17
CA ASP A 621 -11.21 -12.50 32.39
C ASP A 621 -11.47 -12.70 33.89
N SER A 622 -12.63 -13.22 34.26
CA SER A 622 -12.97 -13.47 35.67
C SER A 622 -13.91 -14.67 35.80
N ALA A 623 -14.14 -15.12 37.03
CA ALA A 623 -15.15 -16.18 37.27
C ALA A 623 -16.55 -15.80 36.77
N ALA A 624 -16.90 -14.51 36.79
CA ALA A 624 -18.19 -13.98 36.28
C ALA A 624 -18.19 -13.78 34.74
N GLY A 625 -17.05 -13.94 34.09
CA GLY A 625 -16.81 -13.62 32.69
C GLY A 625 -15.93 -12.36 32.51
N PRO A 626 -15.63 -11.98 31.26
CA PRO A 626 -14.73 -10.86 30.99
C PRO A 626 -15.27 -9.53 31.51
N LEU A 627 -14.44 -8.79 32.24
CA LEU A 627 -14.75 -7.49 32.82
C LEU A 627 -13.94 -6.41 32.12
N ALA A 628 -14.60 -5.32 31.69
CA ALA A 628 -13.92 -4.08 31.33
C ALA A 628 -13.96 -3.12 32.54
N ILE A 629 -12.79 -2.69 33.01
CA ILE A 629 -12.62 -1.91 34.24
C ILE A 629 -12.02 -0.56 33.88
N GLY A 630 -12.68 0.53 34.27
CA GLY A 630 -12.14 1.88 34.17
C GLY A 630 -11.98 2.53 35.54
N ALA A 631 -11.49 3.77 35.58
CA ALA A 631 -11.17 4.48 36.82
C ALA A 631 -12.36 4.66 37.81
N ARG A 632 -13.61 4.56 37.32
CA ARG A 632 -14.83 4.89 38.10
C ARG A 632 -15.91 3.81 38.06
N GLY A 633 -15.61 2.63 37.52
CA GLY A 633 -16.60 1.58 37.37
C GLY A 633 -16.13 0.43 36.48
N CYS A 634 -16.96 -0.59 36.38
CA CYS A 634 -16.71 -1.76 35.56
C CYS A 634 -17.96 -2.19 34.77
N HIS A 635 -17.74 -2.89 33.67
CA HIS A 635 -18.77 -3.41 32.79
C HIS A 635 -18.48 -4.90 32.55
N ASN A 636 -19.42 -5.77 32.94
CA ASN A 636 -19.35 -7.19 32.61
C ASN A 636 -19.77 -7.42 31.16
N LEU A 637 -18.82 -7.85 30.34
CA LEU A 637 -19.01 -7.98 28.89
C LEU A 637 -19.98 -9.11 28.52
N ARG A 638 -20.17 -10.11 29.40
CA ARG A 638 -21.02 -11.27 29.14
C ARG A 638 -22.50 -10.94 29.28
N ASP A 639 -22.91 -10.34 30.41
CA ASP A 639 -24.30 -10.05 30.75
C ASP A 639 -24.69 -8.58 30.57
N GLY A 640 -23.71 -7.68 30.42
CA GLY A 640 -23.92 -6.24 30.22
C GLY A 640 -24.20 -5.47 31.50
N GLN A 641 -24.00 -6.07 32.68
CA GLN A 641 -24.14 -5.36 33.96
C GLN A 641 -23.02 -4.33 34.13
N VAL A 642 -23.39 -3.15 34.62
CA VAL A 642 -22.47 -2.03 34.89
C VAL A 642 -22.52 -1.71 36.38
N ASP A 643 -21.34 -1.64 37.01
CA ASP A 643 -21.17 -1.16 38.38
C ASP A 643 -20.38 0.16 38.36
N GLY A 644 -20.91 1.20 39.01
CA GLY A 644 -20.38 2.56 38.93
C GLY A 644 -20.62 3.21 37.56
N GLY A 645 -19.62 3.91 37.02
CA GLY A 645 -19.68 4.54 35.70
C GLY A 645 -19.27 3.58 34.58
N ASP A 646 -20.03 3.54 33.48
CA ASP A 646 -19.73 2.67 32.33
C ASP A 646 -18.41 3.10 31.62
N PRO A 647 -17.34 2.29 31.69
CA PRO A 647 -16.08 2.59 31.01
C PRO A 647 -16.19 2.51 29.48
N LEU A 648 -17.22 1.87 28.93
CA LEU A 648 -17.37 1.68 27.48
C LEU A 648 -18.07 2.85 26.77
N ALA A 649 -18.70 3.75 27.53
CA ALA A 649 -19.48 4.86 26.96
C ALA A 649 -18.71 5.71 25.91
N PRO A 650 -17.40 6.01 26.07
CA PRO A 650 -16.64 6.79 25.07
C PRO A 650 -16.30 6.04 23.77
N TYR A 651 -16.48 4.72 23.71
CA TYR A 651 -15.97 3.86 22.63
C TYR A 651 -17.05 3.46 21.60
N GLY A 652 -18.25 3.98 21.76
CA GLY A 652 -19.38 3.73 20.86
C GLY A 652 -20.18 2.47 21.20
N ARG A 653 -21.34 2.34 20.55
CA ARG A 653 -22.38 1.35 20.91
C ARG A 653 -21.97 -0.11 20.77
N ARG A 654 -20.97 -0.41 19.92
CA ARG A 654 -20.52 -1.78 19.63
C ARG A 654 -19.35 -2.25 20.51
N ALA A 655 -18.77 -1.35 21.31
CA ALA A 655 -17.57 -1.63 22.12
C ALA A 655 -17.71 -2.90 22.99
N ARG A 656 -18.87 -3.10 23.63
CA ARG A 656 -19.14 -4.30 24.44
C ARG A 656 -19.06 -5.58 23.61
N GLN A 657 -19.69 -5.61 22.43
CA GLN A 657 -19.72 -6.78 21.56
C GLN A 657 -18.33 -7.05 20.97
N ASP A 658 -17.62 -6.00 20.58
CA ASP A 658 -16.26 -6.10 20.03
C ASP A 658 -15.27 -6.65 21.06
N LEU A 659 -15.33 -6.12 22.30
CA LEU A 659 -14.51 -6.62 23.40
C LEU A 659 -14.89 -8.06 23.76
N LEU A 660 -16.17 -8.39 23.88
CA LEU A 660 -16.58 -9.77 24.20
C LEU A 660 -16.07 -10.76 23.15
N ARG A 661 -16.15 -10.40 21.87
CA ARG A 661 -15.63 -11.20 20.76
C ARG A 661 -14.11 -11.34 20.82
N HIS A 662 -13.41 -10.23 21.07
CA HIS A 662 -11.95 -10.21 21.23
C HIS A 662 -11.49 -11.11 22.36
N GLN A 663 -12.18 -11.08 23.50
CA GLN A 663 -11.88 -11.91 24.68
C GLN A 663 -12.10 -13.41 24.45
N ALA A 664 -12.78 -13.80 23.36
CA ALA A 664 -13.00 -15.19 22.96
C ALA A 664 -12.04 -15.67 21.85
N MET A 665 -11.04 -14.85 21.50
CA MET A 665 -9.96 -15.18 20.57
C MET A 665 -8.84 -15.95 21.26
N ASP A 666 -8.03 -16.64 20.47
CA ASP A 666 -6.87 -17.38 20.98
C ASP A 666 -5.72 -16.44 21.33
N HIS A 667 -4.91 -16.85 22.31
CA HIS A 667 -3.69 -16.16 22.73
C HIS A 667 -3.88 -14.69 23.14
N VAL A 668 -5.10 -14.28 23.50
CA VAL A 668 -5.37 -12.97 24.09
C VAL A 668 -4.58 -12.81 25.39
N GLY A 669 -4.07 -11.60 25.63
CA GLY A 669 -3.34 -11.25 26.85
C GLY A 669 -4.10 -11.56 28.14
N ASP A 670 -3.33 -11.69 29.22
CA ASP A 670 -3.88 -11.79 30.57
C ASP A 670 -4.68 -10.52 30.89
N LEU A 671 -4.17 -9.36 30.45
CA LEU A 671 -4.87 -8.09 30.43
C LEU A 671 -4.87 -7.51 29.01
N VAL A 672 -5.98 -6.88 28.62
CA VAL A 672 -6.07 -6.05 27.40
C VAL A 672 -6.34 -4.62 27.83
N VAL A 673 -5.52 -3.68 27.39
CA VAL A 673 -5.62 -2.27 27.76
C VAL A 673 -5.98 -1.46 26.53
N ILE A 674 -6.96 -0.56 26.64
CA ILE A 674 -7.29 0.42 25.60
C ILE A 674 -7.11 1.81 26.17
N SER A 675 -6.42 2.67 25.42
CA SER A 675 -6.17 4.04 25.87
C SER A 675 -7.43 4.89 25.91
N ALA A 676 -7.37 5.96 26.71
CA ALA A 676 -8.46 6.91 26.83
C ALA A 676 -8.73 7.65 25.51
N VAL A 677 -10.00 7.96 25.24
CA VAL A 677 -10.44 8.78 24.11
C VAL A 677 -10.60 10.22 24.60
N ASP A 678 -10.03 11.18 23.87
CA ASP A 678 -10.32 12.61 24.07
C ASP A 678 -11.71 12.92 23.49
N PRO A 679 -12.70 13.34 24.30
CA PRO A 679 -14.07 13.52 23.83
C PRO A 679 -14.25 14.76 22.95
N GLY A 680 -13.31 15.72 22.94
CA GLY A 680 -13.41 16.94 22.17
C GLY A 680 -12.99 16.76 20.72
N LEU A 681 -11.92 15.98 20.50
CA LEU A 681 -11.34 15.75 19.17
C LEU A 681 -11.45 14.31 18.68
N GLU A 682 -12.07 13.42 19.47
CA GLU A 682 -12.13 11.97 19.23
C GLU A 682 -10.74 11.33 19.06
N GLU A 683 -9.71 11.95 19.66
CA GLU A 683 -8.33 11.51 19.55
C GLU A 683 -7.99 10.43 20.59
N VAL A 684 -7.27 9.41 20.17
CA VAL A 684 -6.80 8.31 21.03
C VAL A 684 -5.31 8.46 21.34
N ALA A 685 -4.81 7.77 22.37
CA ALA A 685 -3.39 7.72 22.66
C ALA A 685 -2.81 6.37 22.22
N ALA A 686 -2.05 6.35 21.11
CA ALA A 686 -1.33 5.14 20.70
C ALA A 686 -0.29 4.77 21.75
N PHE A 687 -0.20 3.49 22.12
CA PHE A 687 0.89 2.98 22.96
C PHE A 687 2.20 2.84 22.17
N GLU A 688 2.10 2.82 20.83
CA GLU A 688 3.22 2.95 19.91
C GLU A 688 3.51 4.41 19.57
N GLU A 689 4.72 4.69 19.07
CA GLU A 689 5.15 6.05 18.73
C GLU A 689 4.65 6.53 17.35
N LEU A 690 3.39 6.25 17.05
CA LEU A 690 2.66 6.59 15.81
C LEU A 690 1.48 7.52 16.13
N VAL A 691 1.29 8.58 15.34
CA VAL A 691 0.24 9.59 15.59
C VAL A 691 -1.06 9.29 14.85
N GLY A 692 -1.00 8.49 13.80
CA GLY A 692 -2.13 7.70 13.31
C GLY A 692 -1.99 6.27 13.86
N CYS A 693 -3.09 5.69 14.32
CA CYS A 693 -3.09 4.33 14.84
C CYS A 693 -4.43 3.64 14.61
N HIS A 694 -4.42 2.31 14.72
CA HIS A 694 -5.59 1.45 14.62
C HIS A 694 -5.38 0.21 15.53
N GLY A 695 -6.23 -0.80 15.44
CA GLY A 695 -6.13 -2.04 16.21
C GLY A 695 -6.87 -2.06 17.55
N GLY A 696 -7.31 -0.90 18.06
CA GLY A 696 -8.10 -0.75 19.28
C GLY A 696 -9.50 -0.19 19.04
N LEU A 697 -9.98 0.63 19.99
CA LEU A 697 -11.29 1.30 19.93
C LEU A 697 -11.15 2.81 20.07
N GLY A 698 -12.14 3.56 19.56
CA GLY A 698 -12.22 5.02 19.62
C GLY A 698 -11.71 5.70 18.35
N GLY A 699 -12.24 6.89 18.04
CA GLY A 699 -12.01 7.57 16.76
C GLY A 699 -12.64 6.82 15.58
N TRP A 700 -11.99 6.82 14.41
CA TRP A 700 -12.53 6.24 13.17
C TRP A 700 -11.93 4.88 12.80
N GLN A 701 -11.10 4.29 13.64
CA GLN A 701 -10.40 3.03 13.32
C GLN A 701 -11.32 1.83 13.03
N THR A 702 -12.54 1.81 13.56
CA THR A 702 -13.52 0.73 13.33
C THR A 702 -14.52 1.01 12.19
N GLU A 703 -14.40 2.16 11.52
CA GLU A 703 -15.33 2.63 10.50
C GLU A 703 -14.77 2.39 9.09
N ALA A 704 -15.08 1.22 8.52
CA ALA A 704 -14.61 0.81 7.21
C ALA A 704 -15.68 0.94 6.11
N LEU A 705 -15.27 0.81 4.85
CA LEU A 705 -16.14 1.00 3.68
C LEU A 705 -16.08 -0.17 2.70
N LEU A 706 -17.16 -0.33 1.95
CA LEU A 706 -17.29 -1.25 0.82
C LEU A 706 -17.98 -0.54 -0.35
N ILE A 707 -17.27 -0.35 -1.45
CA ILE A 707 -17.76 0.22 -2.70
C ILE A 707 -17.89 -0.90 -3.72
N HIS A 708 -19.08 -1.07 -4.28
CA HIS A 708 -19.39 -2.16 -5.21
C HIS A 708 -20.38 -1.70 -6.29
N PRO A 709 -20.54 -2.44 -7.40
CA PRO A 709 -21.54 -2.14 -8.42
C PRO A 709 -22.94 -1.97 -7.83
N ALA A 710 -23.65 -0.92 -8.26
CA ALA A 710 -24.88 -0.47 -7.59
C ALA A 710 -26.06 -1.44 -7.70
N ASP A 711 -26.04 -2.34 -8.68
CA ASP A 711 -27.05 -3.39 -8.94
C ASP A 711 -26.79 -4.69 -8.16
N TRP A 712 -25.69 -4.76 -7.41
CA TRP A 712 -25.37 -5.92 -6.59
C TRP A 712 -26.05 -5.82 -5.23
N PRO A 713 -26.81 -6.86 -4.83
CA PRO A 713 -27.50 -6.86 -3.54
C PRO A 713 -26.51 -7.01 -2.40
N GLN A 714 -26.85 -6.40 -1.26
CA GLN A 714 -26.18 -6.60 0.01
C GLN A 714 -27.08 -7.40 0.95
N GLU A 715 -26.49 -8.35 1.65
CA GLU A 715 -27.15 -9.19 2.64
C GLU A 715 -26.91 -8.64 4.05
N GLY A 716 -27.96 -8.05 4.64
CA GLY A 716 -27.94 -7.61 6.03
C GLY A 716 -26.95 -6.47 6.35
N GLU A 717 -26.67 -6.32 7.64
CA GLU A 717 -25.66 -5.38 8.13
C GLU A 717 -24.28 -6.05 8.14
N LEU A 718 -23.26 -5.34 7.65
CA LEU A 718 -21.89 -5.85 7.58
C LEU A 718 -21.17 -5.51 8.90
N VAL A 719 -21.05 -6.51 9.78
CA VAL A 719 -20.35 -6.41 11.07
C VAL A 719 -19.28 -7.49 11.16
N GLY A 720 -18.03 -7.07 11.26
CA GLY A 720 -16.87 -7.93 11.23
C GLY A 720 -16.46 -8.35 9.80
N PRO A 721 -15.19 -8.73 9.61
CA PRO A 721 -14.67 -9.10 8.30
C PRO A 721 -15.31 -10.38 7.74
N GLU A 722 -15.85 -11.27 8.56
CA GLU A 722 -16.55 -12.48 8.12
C GLU A 722 -17.88 -12.19 7.43
N ALA A 723 -18.59 -11.15 7.86
CA ALA A 723 -19.82 -10.73 7.17
C ALA A 723 -19.48 -10.24 5.75
N VAL A 724 -18.37 -9.52 5.59
CA VAL A 724 -17.88 -9.08 4.29
C VAL A 724 -17.38 -10.29 3.46
N HIS A 725 -16.73 -11.27 4.08
CA HIS A 725 -16.36 -12.52 3.41
C HIS A 725 -17.58 -13.26 2.86
N GLY A 726 -18.64 -13.42 3.66
CA GLY A 726 -19.91 -14.00 3.21
C GLY A 726 -20.50 -13.23 2.03
N GLN A 727 -20.47 -11.90 2.09
CA GLN A 727 -20.92 -11.03 1.00
C GLN A 727 -20.11 -11.21 -0.29
N LEU A 728 -18.77 -11.28 -0.19
CA LEU A 728 -17.89 -11.52 -1.32
C LEU A 728 -18.13 -12.90 -1.93
N LEU A 729 -18.31 -13.95 -1.10
CA LEU A 729 -18.67 -15.28 -1.57
C LEU A 729 -20.02 -15.30 -2.30
N ALA A 730 -21.03 -14.60 -1.79
CA ALA A 730 -22.34 -14.47 -2.45
C ALA A 730 -22.21 -13.85 -3.84
N TRP A 731 -21.40 -12.79 -3.99
CA TRP A 731 -21.12 -12.19 -5.29
C TRP A 731 -20.31 -13.10 -6.22
N LEU A 732 -19.30 -13.81 -5.70
CA LEU A 732 -18.55 -14.78 -6.49
C LEU A 732 -19.43 -15.92 -7.00
N ARG A 733 -20.37 -16.43 -6.19
CA ARG A 733 -21.36 -17.44 -6.61
C ARG A 733 -22.29 -16.89 -7.69
N ARG A 734 -22.80 -15.66 -7.52
CA ARG A 734 -23.64 -14.97 -8.52
C ARG A 734 -22.94 -14.82 -9.87
N LEU A 735 -21.63 -14.57 -9.87
CA LEU A 735 -20.82 -14.44 -11.08
C LEU A 735 -20.34 -15.77 -11.66
N GLY A 736 -20.65 -16.91 -11.02
CA GLY A 736 -20.15 -18.22 -11.42
C GLY A 736 -18.63 -18.38 -11.24
N LEU A 737 -18.03 -17.59 -10.35
CA LEU A 737 -16.59 -17.59 -10.05
C LEU A 737 -16.23 -18.49 -8.86
N ARG A 738 -17.23 -18.88 -8.06
CA ARG A 738 -17.08 -19.82 -6.94
C ARG A 738 -17.73 -21.16 -7.31
N ARG A 739 -16.97 -22.26 -7.19
CA ARG A 739 -17.53 -23.61 -7.34
C ARG A 739 -18.35 -24.00 -6.10
N PRO A 740 -19.38 -24.86 -6.23
CA PRO A 740 -20.06 -25.45 -5.08
C PRO A 740 -19.03 -26.07 -4.12
N ASP A 741 -19.28 -25.98 -2.82
CA ASP A 741 -18.44 -26.64 -1.84
C ASP A 741 -18.83 -28.13 -1.87
N GLU A 742 -17.91 -29.03 -2.24
CA GLU A 742 -18.22 -30.44 -2.55
C GLU A 742 -18.68 -31.28 -1.33
N HIS A 743 -18.75 -30.72 -0.11
CA HIS A 743 -19.05 -31.47 1.12
C HIS A 743 -20.07 -30.74 2.02
N ALA A 744 -21.29 -30.52 1.53
CA ALA A 744 -22.41 -30.07 2.37
C ALA A 744 -23.74 -30.85 2.13
N ASP A 745 -23.74 -31.89 1.30
CA ASP A 745 -24.96 -32.63 0.91
C ASP A 745 -24.99 -34.09 1.39
N GLU A 746 -24.10 -34.48 2.31
CA GLU A 746 -24.22 -35.75 3.04
C GLU A 746 -24.46 -35.49 4.53
N GLY A 747 -25.71 -35.17 4.87
CA GLY A 747 -26.18 -35.18 6.26
C GLY A 747 -27.09 -34.02 6.61
N ASP A 748 -28.34 -34.07 6.16
CA ASP A 748 -29.53 -34.22 7.02
C ASP A 748 -30.78 -34.04 6.14
N ASP A 749 -31.33 -35.15 5.63
CA ASP A 749 -32.66 -35.16 5.01
C ASP A 749 -33.65 -35.72 6.04
N PRO A 750 -34.46 -34.88 6.72
CA PRO A 750 -35.45 -35.35 7.68
C PRO A 750 -36.76 -35.66 6.96
N ALA A 751 -36.75 -36.50 5.92
CA ALA A 751 -37.98 -36.88 5.22
C ALA A 751 -37.86 -38.23 4.49
N GLY A 752 -37.64 -39.32 5.24
CA GLY A 752 -37.51 -40.64 4.63
C GLY A 752 -37.90 -41.83 5.51
N ARG A 753 -38.85 -41.69 6.44
CA ARG A 753 -39.51 -42.87 7.03
C ARG A 753 -40.73 -43.24 6.21
N THR A 754 -40.51 -44.07 5.20
CA THR A 754 -41.55 -44.90 4.62
C THR A 754 -42.03 -45.89 5.67
N VAL A 755 -43.27 -45.72 6.10
CA VAL A 755 -44.02 -46.71 6.89
C VAL A 755 -44.40 -47.84 5.94
N ASP A 756 -43.94 -49.04 6.26
CA ASP A 756 -44.27 -50.30 5.59
C ASP A 756 -45.63 -50.81 6.10
N PRO A 757 -46.67 -50.96 5.25
CA PRO A 757 -47.93 -51.54 5.66
C PRO A 757 -48.02 -53.00 5.21
N GLY A 758 -47.89 -53.92 6.16
CA GLY A 758 -48.53 -55.22 6.05
C GLY A 758 -47.61 -56.43 6.27
N LEU A 759 -47.70 -57.01 7.46
CA LEU A 759 -47.94 -58.44 7.62
C LEU A 759 -48.52 -58.69 9.01
N ALA A 760 -49.80 -59.07 8.99
CA ALA A 760 -50.46 -59.77 10.07
C ALA A 760 -49.95 -61.22 10.14
N ASP A 761 -49.99 -61.76 11.34
CA ASP A 761 -50.10 -63.17 11.76
C ASP A 761 -49.01 -63.65 12.73
N ALA A 762 -49.52 -64.24 13.83
CA ALA A 762 -48.91 -64.91 14.98
C ALA A 762 -48.63 -64.05 16.23
#